data_AF-A0A955WZK3-F1
#
_entry.id   AF-A0A955WZK3-F1
#
_cell.length_a   1.000
_cell.length_b   1.000
_cell.length_c   1.000
_cell.angle_alpha   90.00
_cell.angle_beta   90.00
_cell.angle_gamma   90.00
#
_symmetry.space_group_name_H-M   'P 1'
#
loop_
_entity.id
_entity.type
_entity.pdbx_description
1 polymer ?
#
loop_
_entity_poly.entity_id
_entity_poly.type
_entity_poly.pdbx_seq_one_letter_code
_entity_poly.pdbx_strand_id
1 'polypeptide(L)'
;VDALRPGAQAWQARRLTGADLAAHDFSADEVADVVAILAAQGRVGADGALDAAQAAWFAEVSHLATLRVPGSEDYAAEIFFALHDRARHVLTQVEARVEAVRAVADAQRAAVVGALQAELRLDAPRAALLLDAVFGADGDAVAASLGPALATGDARTDEDAPLAPPPAFARQLGLIRRLAALARHLELTERQLRVALSEQSLLAKCPEPLTLPRVDGAPLARVDAILAAEGADLLLFSGARFWRYDPATLALRGGPDPLANLLPVATPPALDAAFVDGQGGAWLVGDGRTWVRRAGQSQFVTVERKWGATDRPLDRVGRIAGGYVDRDGRFNLFVGGRWLVHETLAGDADLAPGFPRMIGEWWARQGVEGPAPAGLAEQGPRGGVIAPDGALHLFTRQHAVSLADPSSLVAVADRWGATLNPFAGGGRIDGAATVKHPTLGWAHLLFSGDQVLAYGDSVELAGAVALEGYPLPVAKAFPELPEVLHAGLSAGFTGPAGETWLFGAGGCARLGDGALRDAATTWGRVADGLEADGTVDAAFTGADGRTYLFSGPNYVRYSGDGHGHVDEGYPRPIAEDWGGLSAVDAAVVMGGQTHLFGKGGQHVRYSSADYTTPDEGFPKAAMDDLWALPPGMERPTAVVATPDGGLSFFAGTQVVTYDHNQRWWSAPRPAHEAWGGLPEGAKVGAGFTGRDGRIYLFYQAPEQAPRYLRYTDPAHRAADERFPRSSAGVWGRVDNRLAQTGRVDAALFVPADGDEAGRLYLVSGDQYARYTGDLSAGRAMDPGYPRRVDRGL
;
A
#
# COMPACT_ATOMS: atom_id res chain seq x y z
N VAL A 1 -17.45 17.31 31.20
CA VAL A 1 -18.71 16.86 30.57
C VAL A 1 -19.93 17.54 31.18
N ASP A 2 -20.08 17.58 32.51
CA ASP A 2 -21.21 18.27 33.16
C ASP A 2 -21.24 19.79 32.91
N ALA A 3 -20.08 20.43 32.77
CA ALA A 3 -20.00 21.84 32.35
C ALA A 3 -20.38 22.10 30.87
N LEU A 4 -20.47 21.05 30.04
CA LEU A 4 -20.83 21.11 28.62
C LEU A 4 -22.30 20.76 28.36
N ARG A 5 -23.03 20.23 29.36
CA ARG A 5 -24.45 19.90 29.24
C ARG A 5 -25.28 21.19 29.33
N PRO A 6 -26.13 21.51 28.34
CA PRO A 6 -27.04 22.63 28.46
C PRO A 6 -28.04 22.37 29.60
N GLY A 7 -28.14 23.27 30.57
CA GLY A 7 -29.27 23.27 31.51
C GLY A 7 -30.59 23.50 30.78
N ALA A 8 -31.71 23.10 31.37
CA ALA A 8 -33.05 23.22 30.75
C ALA A 8 -33.39 24.65 30.29
N GLN A 9 -32.86 25.69 30.96
CA GLN A 9 -32.98 27.08 30.55
C GLN A 9 -32.28 27.41 29.21
N ALA A 10 -31.19 26.72 28.87
CA ALA A 10 -30.45 26.95 27.63
C ALA A 10 -31.17 26.41 26.38
N TRP A 11 -32.11 25.47 26.56
CA TRP A 11 -32.95 24.93 25.49
C TRP A 11 -34.12 25.85 25.15
N GLN A 12 -34.77 26.41 26.18
CA GLN A 12 -35.75 27.48 25.99
C GLN A 12 -35.11 28.70 25.31
N ALA A 13 -33.83 28.94 25.63
CA ALA A 13 -32.81 29.77 24.99
C ALA A 13 -32.80 29.92 23.46
N ARG A 14 -33.32 28.93 22.73
CA ARG A 14 -33.11 28.72 21.28
C ARG A 14 -34.37 28.70 20.47
N ARG A 15 -35.52 28.63 21.15
CA ARG A 15 -36.84 28.46 20.56
C ARG A 15 -37.49 29.82 20.38
N LEU A 16 -38.17 29.99 19.27
CA LEU A 16 -39.13 31.06 19.08
C LEU A 16 -40.37 30.76 19.93
N THR A 17 -40.65 31.62 20.90
CA THR A 17 -41.78 31.46 21.83
C THR A 17 -42.86 32.49 21.54
N GLY A 18 -44.09 32.22 21.99
CA GLY A 18 -45.17 33.20 21.88
C GLY A 18 -44.87 34.52 22.60
N ALA A 19 -43.97 34.52 23.59
CA ALA A 19 -43.52 35.74 24.25
C ALA A 19 -42.64 36.64 23.35
N ASP A 20 -41.92 36.04 22.39
CA ASP A 20 -41.03 36.77 21.47
C ASP A 20 -41.84 37.53 20.39
N LEU A 21 -43.07 37.08 20.12
CA LEU A 21 -44.00 37.70 19.15
C LEU A 21 -45.22 38.37 19.81
N ALA A 22 -45.31 38.33 21.15
CA ALA A 22 -46.44 38.87 21.92
C ALA A 22 -46.63 40.39 21.76
N ALA A 23 -45.58 41.12 21.38
CA ALA A 23 -45.65 42.56 21.11
C ALA A 23 -46.38 42.90 19.79
N HIS A 24 -46.73 41.89 18.99
CA HIS A 24 -47.34 42.03 17.66
C HIS A 24 -48.69 41.32 17.53
N ASP A 25 -49.39 41.09 18.66
CA ASP A 25 -50.73 40.49 18.76
C ASP A 25 -50.88 39.06 18.19
N PHE A 26 -49.78 38.30 18.04
CA PHE A 26 -49.85 36.90 17.64
C PHE A 26 -50.52 36.03 18.72
N SER A 27 -51.57 35.31 18.34
CA SER A 27 -52.16 34.24 19.13
C SER A 27 -51.25 33.00 19.17
N ALA A 28 -51.49 32.10 20.13
CA ALA A 28 -50.70 30.87 20.26
C ALA A 28 -50.79 29.97 19.01
N ASP A 29 -51.94 29.97 18.34
CA ASP A 29 -52.17 29.19 17.11
C ASP A 29 -51.42 29.82 15.93
N GLU A 30 -51.40 31.15 15.80
CA GLU A 30 -50.66 31.86 14.75
C GLU A 30 -49.14 31.69 14.89
N VAL A 31 -48.62 31.66 16.11
CA VAL A 31 -47.18 31.34 16.35
C VAL A 31 -46.87 29.90 15.93
N ALA A 32 -47.78 28.96 16.17
CA ALA A 32 -47.61 27.57 15.76
C ALA A 32 -47.59 27.44 14.23
N ASP A 33 -48.46 28.19 13.53
CA ASP A 33 -48.51 28.24 12.06
C ASP A 33 -47.22 28.83 11.47
N VAL A 34 -46.72 29.95 12.02
CA VAL A 34 -45.45 30.55 11.61
C VAL A 34 -44.28 29.59 11.80
N VAL A 35 -44.21 28.89 12.94
CA VAL A 35 -43.18 27.87 13.19
C VAL A 35 -43.30 26.72 12.20
N ALA A 36 -44.50 26.24 11.89
CA ALA A 36 -44.71 25.18 10.92
C ALA A 36 -44.26 25.57 9.50
N ILE A 37 -44.53 26.81 9.09
CA ILE A 37 -44.09 27.37 7.80
C ILE A 37 -42.57 27.45 7.74
N LEU A 38 -41.93 28.04 8.76
CA LEU A 38 -40.48 28.18 8.80
C LEU A 38 -39.79 26.81 8.90
N ALA A 39 -40.38 25.85 9.59
CA ALA A 39 -39.88 24.48 9.66
C ALA A 39 -39.99 23.75 8.32
N ALA A 40 -41.11 23.92 7.59
CA ALA A 40 -41.26 23.38 6.24
C ALA A 40 -40.25 23.96 5.24
N GLN A 41 -39.80 25.19 5.47
CA GLN A 41 -38.73 25.85 4.70
C GLN A 41 -37.32 25.53 5.21
N GLY A 42 -37.17 24.72 6.26
CA GLY A 42 -35.89 24.38 6.87
C GLY A 42 -35.20 25.54 7.60
N ARG A 43 -35.93 26.63 7.89
CA ARG A 43 -35.40 27.84 8.55
C ARG A 43 -35.34 27.71 10.07
N VAL A 44 -36.21 26.91 10.66
CA VAL A 44 -36.19 26.54 12.10
C VAL A 44 -36.47 25.05 12.23
N GLY A 45 -36.20 24.45 13.38
CA GLY A 45 -36.62 23.07 13.69
C GLY A 45 -38.14 22.93 13.82
N ALA A 46 -38.65 21.70 13.81
CA ALA A 46 -40.08 21.41 13.95
C ALA A 46 -40.68 21.89 15.28
N ASP A 47 -39.84 22.12 16.29
CA ASP A 47 -40.21 22.72 17.57
C ASP A 47 -40.00 24.25 17.60
N GLY A 48 -39.49 24.86 16.52
CA GLY A 48 -39.16 26.29 16.46
C GLY A 48 -37.80 26.65 17.06
N ALA A 49 -36.94 25.66 17.35
CA ALA A 49 -35.57 25.89 17.80
C ALA A 49 -34.60 26.16 16.63
N LEU A 50 -33.61 27.01 16.86
CA LEU A 50 -32.52 27.24 15.92
C LEU A 50 -31.34 26.30 16.18
N ASP A 51 -30.86 25.63 15.13
CA ASP A 51 -29.53 25.03 15.11
C ASP A 51 -28.44 26.06 14.73
N ALA A 52 -27.17 25.63 14.71
CA ALA A 52 -26.05 26.53 14.44
C ALA A 52 -26.03 27.07 13.00
N ALA A 53 -26.48 26.28 12.02
CA ALA A 53 -26.50 26.69 10.61
C ALA A 53 -27.66 27.66 10.34
N GLN A 54 -28.82 27.41 10.93
CA GLN A 54 -29.98 28.29 10.92
C GLN A 54 -29.67 29.61 11.66
N ALA A 55 -28.99 29.55 12.81
CA ALA A 55 -28.54 30.73 13.53
C ALA A 55 -27.54 31.55 12.70
N ALA A 56 -26.59 30.92 12.02
CA ALA A 56 -25.66 31.62 11.12
C ALA A 56 -26.40 32.36 9.99
N TRP A 57 -27.49 31.78 9.47
CA TRP A 57 -28.32 32.42 8.44
C TRP A 57 -29.04 33.66 8.98
N PHE A 58 -29.69 33.56 10.15
CA PHE A 58 -30.39 34.70 10.77
C PHE A 58 -29.45 35.77 11.32
N ALA A 59 -28.18 35.45 11.58
CA ALA A 59 -27.18 36.44 11.99
C ALA A 59 -26.84 37.46 10.89
N GLU A 60 -27.09 37.14 9.61
CA GLU A 60 -26.85 38.03 8.50
C GLU A 60 -28.11 38.81 8.11
N VAL A 61 -28.14 40.12 8.39
CA VAL A 61 -29.32 40.97 8.18
C VAL A 61 -29.76 41.06 6.70
N SER A 62 -28.84 40.82 5.76
CA SER A 62 -29.13 40.80 4.31
C SER A 62 -30.21 39.76 3.94
N HIS A 63 -30.32 38.68 4.71
CA HIS A 63 -31.25 37.59 4.48
C HIS A 63 -32.71 37.94 4.76
N LEU A 64 -32.99 39.04 5.48
CA LEU A 64 -34.34 39.56 5.66
C LEU A 64 -35.09 39.72 4.34
N ALA A 65 -34.42 40.22 3.30
CA ALA A 65 -35.01 40.43 1.97
C ALA A 65 -35.48 39.13 1.30
N THR A 66 -34.95 37.99 1.73
CA THR A 66 -35.21 36.66 1.16
C THR A 66 -36.17 35.82 2.02
N LEU A 67 -36.50 36.27 3.24
CA LEU A 67 -37.44 35.57 4.10
C LEU A 67 -38.86 35.68 3.51
N ARG A 68 -39.58 34.56 3.46
CA ARG A 68 -40.98 34.50 3.02
C ARG A 68 -41.77 33.69 4.02
N VAL A 69 -42.81 34.28 4.58
CA VAL A 69 -43.73 33.60 5.52
C VAL A 69 -45.15 33.75 4.96
N PRO A 70 -45.59 32.82 4.07
CA PRO A 70 -46.91 32.89 3.46
C PRO A 70 -48.01 32.92 4.53
N GLY A 71 -48.91 33.90 4.47
CA GLY A 71 -49.95 34.11 5.48
C GLY A 71 -49.57 35.04 6.65
N SER A 72 -48.31 35.47 6.73
CA SER A 72 -47.83 36.46 7.72
C SER A 72 -46.81 37.43 7.10
N GLU A 73 -47.03 37.82 5.85
CA GLU A 73 -46.09 38.61 5.04
C GLU A 73 -45.82 40.01 5.63
N ASP A 74 -46.84 40.60 6.26
CA ASP A 74 -46.77 41.92 6.90
C ASP A 74 -45.90 41.94 8.17
N TYR A 75 -45.55 40.76 8.71
CA TYR A 75 -44.77 40.61 9.96
C TYR A 75 -43.39 39.99 9.74
N ALA A 76 -42.91 39.93 8.49
CA ALA A 76 -41.67 39.24 8.14
C ALA A 76 -40.42 39.87 8.80
N ALA A 77 -40.41 41.18 9.02
CA ALA A 77 -39.29 41.88 9.67
C ALA A 77 -39.24 41.59 11.17
N GLU A 78 -40.41 41.61 11.82
CA GLU A 78 -40.60 41.32 13.24
C GLU A 78 -40.19 39.88 13.55
N ILE A 79 -40.66 38.92 12.73
CA ILE A 79 -40.29 37.50 12.85
C ILE A 79 -38.78 37.31 12.63
N PHE A 80 -38.19 38.00 11.65
CA PHE A 80 -36.75 37.92 11.39
C PHE A 80 -35.92 38.45 12.56
N PHE A 81 -36.24 39.62 13.11
CA PHE A 81 -35.45 40.21 14.19
C PHE A 81 -35.60 39.44 15.51
N ALA A 82 -36.78 38.88 15.79
CA ALA A 82 -36.96 37.95 16.91
C ALA A 82 -36.04 36.72 16.78
N LEU A 83 -35.89 36.17 15.58
CA LEU A 83 -34.97 35.07 15.30
C LEU A 83 -33.50 35.50 15.24
N HIS A 84 -33.20 36.74 14.81
CA HIS A 84 -31.85 37.31 14.78
C HIS A 84 -31.25 37.43 16.19
N ASP A 85 -32.00 37.97 17.15
CA ASP A 85 -31.54 38.09 18.53
C ASP A 85 -31.29 36.71 19.15
N ARG A 86 -32.15 35.74 18.84
CA ARG A 86 -31.97 34.35 19.26
C ARG A 86 -30.74 33.70 18.61
N ALA A 87 -30.54 33.95 17.32
CA ALA A 87 -29.38 33.48 16.58
C ALA A 87 -28.06 34.02 17.16
N ARG A 88 -27.98 35.32 17.49
CA ARG A 88 -26.78 35.89 18.13
C ARG A 88 -26.50 35.24 19.48
N HIS A 89 -27.53 35.01 20.29
CA HIS A 89 -27.37 34.32 21.56
C HIS A 89 -26.88 32.87 21.37
N VAL A 90 -27.39 32.16 20.36
CA VAL A 90 -26.92 30.81 19.99
C VAL A 90 -25.45 30.83 19.57
N LEU A 91 -25.03 31.75 18.71
CA LEU A 91 -23.66 31.84 18.22
C LEU A 91 -22.65 32.18 19.32
N THR A 92 -22.96 33.14 20.20
CA THR A 92 -22.12 33.45 21.37
C THR A 92 -21.95 32.23 22.28
N GLN A 93 -23.01 31.44 22.47
CA GLN A 93 -22.95 30.20 23.24
C GLN A 93 -22.12 29.11 22.53
N VAL A 94 -22.12 29.08 21.20
CA VAL A 94 -21.25 28.17 20.41
C VAL A 94 -19.79 28.56 20.58
N GLU A 95 -19.44 29.84 20.44
CA GLU A 95 -18.07 30.33 20.61
C GLU A 95 -17.52 30.04 22.02
N ALA A 96 -18.31 30.33 23.07
CA ALA A 96 -17.91 30.04 24.45
C ALA A 96 -17.69 28.54 24.69
N ARG A 97 -18.44 27.67 24.01
CA ARG A 97 -18.26 26.21 24.08
C ARG A 97 -17.04 25.75 23.31
N VAL A 98 -16.78 26.29 22.13
CA VAL A 98 -15.57 25.99 21.36
C VAL A 98 -14.34 26.32 22.20
N GLU A 99 -14.33 27.48 22.86
CA GLU A 99 -13.22 27.88 23.72
C GLU A 99 -13.09 26.98 24.96
N ALA A 100 -14.20 26.61 25.60
CA ALA A 100 -14.19 25.66 26.71
C ALA A 100 -13.69 24.26 26.30
N VAL A 101 -14.03 23.79 25.10
CA VAL A 101 -13.54 22.51 24.54
C VAL A 101 -12.05 22.59 24.24
N ARG A 102 -11.57 23.69 23.66
CA ARG A 102 -10.13 23.92 23.44
C ARG A 102 -9.34 23.91 24.74
N ALA A 103 -9.81 24.61 25.76
CA ALA A 103 -9.16 24.62 27.07
C ALA A 103 -9.07 23.22 27.72
N VAL A 104 -10.09 22.38 27.52
CA VAL A 104 -10.07 20.98 27.97
C VAL A 104 -9.07 20.16 27.15
N ALA A 105 -9.03 20.32 25.83
CA ALA A 105 -8.07 19.62 24.96
C ALA A 105 -6.61 19.96 25.33
N ASP A 106 -6.32 21.25 25.56
CA ASP A 106 -4.99 21.71 25.98
C ASP A 106 -4.58 21.12 27.34
N ALA A 107 -5.51 21.07 28.29
CA ALA A 107 -5.28 20.48 29.61
C ALA A 107 -5.02 18.96 29.50
N GLN A 108 -5.75 18.25 28.65
CA GLN A 108 -5.54 16.82 28.43
C GLN A 108 -4.19 16.55 27.77
N ARG A 109 -3.79 17.36 26.78
CA ARG A 109 -2.50 17.28 26.12
C ARG A 109 -1.34 17.51 27.09
N ALA A 110 -1.45 18.52 27.95
CA ALA A 110 -0.46 18.78 28.99
C ALA A 110 -0.32 17.61 29.97
N ALA A 111 -1.42 16.95 30.32
CA ALA A 111 -1.40 15.76 31.17
C ALA A 111 -0.68 14.57 30.50
N VAL A 112 -0.93 14.31 29.22
CA VAL A 112 -0.26 13.24 28.45
C VAL A 112 1.24 13.51 28.32
N VAL A 113 1.64 14.73 27.96
CA VAL A 113 3.05 15.12 27.90
C VAL A 113 3.71 14.96 29.27
N GLY A 114 3.04 15.39 30.35
CA GLY A 114 3.53 15.22 31.72
C GLY A 114 3.76 13.75 32.11
N ALA A 115 2.86 12.86 31.72
CA ALA A 115 3.03 11.42 31.95
C ALA A 115 4.23 10.85 31.16
N LEU A 116 4.37 11.24 29.89
CA LEU A 116 5.47 10.81 29.04
C LEU A 116 6.83 11.36 29.48
N GLN A 117 6.90 12.55 30.09
CA GLN A 117 8.16 13.08 30.64
C GLN A 117 8.77 12.12 31.67
N ALA A 118 7.95 11.61 32.59
CA ALA A 118 8.40 10.70 33.63
C ALA A 118 8.87 9.36 33.03
N GLU A 119 8.17 8.86 32.02
CA GLU A 119 8.47 7.59 31.36
C GLU A 119 9.72 7.67 30.46
N LEU A 120 9.78 8.68 29.60
CA LEU A 120 10.83 8.85 28.59
C LEU A 120 12.11 9.45 29.19
N ARG A 121 12.03 10.05 30.39
CA ARG A 121 13.10 10.84 31.02
C ARG A 121 13.58 11.97 30.12
N LEU A 122 12.63 12.68 29.52
CA LEU A 122 12.84 13.88 28.70
C LEU A 122 12.08 15.06 29.33
N ASP A 123 12.51 16.29 29.01
CA ASP A 123 11.74 17.48 29.39
C ASP A 123 10.47 17.62 28.52
N ALA A 124 9.55 18.48 28.94
CA ALA A 124 8.24 18.65 28.28
C ALA A 124 8.38 19.04 26.80
N PRO A 125 9.27 19.97 26.40
CA PRO A 125 9.43 20.33 25.00
C PRO A 125 9.90 19.17 24.12
N ARG A 126 10.87 18.36 24.60
CA ARG A 126 11.35 17.19 23.83
C ARG A 126 10.33 16.06 23.79
N ALA A 127 9.60 15.81 24.87
CA ALA A 127 8.53 14.83 24.89
C ALA A 127 7.37 15.22 23.95
N ALA A 128 6.99 16.51 23.93
CA ALA A 128 5.99 17.04 23.01
C ALA A 128 6.44 16.93 21.54
N LEU A 129 7.71 17.21 21.23
CA LEU A 129 8.24 17.04 19.87
C LEU A 129 8.17 15.60 19.36
N LEU A 130 8.47 14.61 20.21
CA LEU A 130 8.36 13.20 19.83
C LEU A 130 6.90 12.79 19.64
N LEU A 131 6.00 13.31 20.47
CA LEU A 131 4.56 13.10 20.33
C LEU A 131 4.07 13.67 18.98
N ASP A 132 4.42 14.91 18.67
CA ASP A 132 4.01 15.61 17.45
C ASP A 132 4.61 14.98 16.20
N ALA A 133 5.84 14.48 16.27
CA ALA A 133 6.47 13.83 15.14
C ALA A 133 5.83 12.48 14.80
N VAL A 134 5.28 11.78 15.80
CA VAL A 134 4.72 10.42 15.64
C VAL A 134 3.21 10.44 15.42
N PHE A 135 2.49 11.41 15.98
CA PHE A 135 1.04 11.53 15.86
C PHE A 135 0.60 12.65 14.94
N GLY A 136 1.52 13.53 14.54
CA GLY A 136 1.20 14.77 13.83
C GLY A 136 0.92 15.93 14.79
N ALA A 137 1.17 17.16 14.33
CA ALA A 137 0.93 18.37 15.13
C ALA A 137 -0.58 18.64 15.32
N ASP A 138 -1.41 18.18 14.37
CA ASP A 138 -2.87 18.29 14.37
C ASP A 138 -3.57 16.97 14.77
N GLY A 139 -2.80 15.88 14.94
CA GLY A 139 -3.32 14.58 15.32
C GLY A 139 -3.74 14.52 16.78
N ASP A 140 -4.89 13.90 17.04
CA ASP A 140 -5.48 13.79 18.37
C ASP A 140 -4.75 12.71 19.20
N ALA A 141 -3.46 12.92 19.46
CA ALA A 141 -2.59 12.07 20.27
C ALA A 141 -3.22 11.79 21.64
N VAL A 142 -4.01 12.74 22.13
CA VAL A 142 -4.81 12.65 23.35
C VAL A 142 -5.93 11.63 23.20
N ALA A 143 -6.71 11.64 22.12
CA ALA A 143 -7.75 10.64 21.86
C ALA A 143 -7.18 9.22 21.65
N ALA A 144 -6.05 9.10 20.94
CA ALA A 144 -5.34 7.84 20.74
C ALA A 144 -4.76 7.25 22.04
N SER A 145 -4.37 8.11 23.00
CA SER A 145 -3.80 7.72 24.31
C SER A 145 -4.85 7.49 25.40
N LEU A 146 -5.85 8.39 25.49
CA LEU A 146 -6.84 8.41 26.58
C LEU A 146 -8.08 7.57 26.27
N GLY A 147 -8.45 7.35 25.01
CA GLY A 147 -9.61 6.51 24.66
C GLY A 147 -9.57 5.11 25.30
N PRO A 148 -8.46 4.37 25.16
CA PRO A 148 -8.26 3.07 25.81
C PRO A 148 -8.13 3.15 27.34
N ALA A 149 -7.55 4.24 27.86
CA ALA A 149 -7.39 4.43 29.30
C ALA A 149 -8.72 4.77 30.00
N LEU A 150 -9.58 5.58 29.38
CA LEU A 150 -10.85 6.05 29.93
C LEU A 150 -12.01 5.06 29.72
N ALA A 151 -12.00 4.25 28.65
CA ALA A 151 -12.98 3.17 28.44
C ALA A 151 -12.95 2.09 29.54
N THR A 152 -11.93 2.10 30.40
CA THR A 152 -11.75 1.17 31.53
C THR A 152 -12.22 1.71 32.89
N GLY A 153 -12.73 2.95 32.93
CA GLY A 153 -13.21 3.58 34.17
C GLY A 153 -14.56 3.07 34.68
N ASP A 154 -15.46 2.67 33.78
CA ASP A 154 -16.85 2.31 34.13
C ASP A 154 -17.10 0.80 34.26
N ALA A 155 -16.10 -0.05 34.00
CA ALA A 155 -16.24 -1.51 34.07
C ALA A 155 -15.03 -2.17 34.73
N ARG A 156 -14.91 -2.05 36.05
CA ARG A 156 -13.96 -2.87 36.84
C ARG A 156 -14.63 -3.47 38.06
N THR A 157 -14.83 -4.79 38.02
CA THR A 157 -15.06 -5.65 39.19
C THR A 157 -14.04 -6.78 39.33
N ASP A 158 -13.06 -6.92 38.43
CA ASP A 158 -12.00 -7.93 38.58
C ASP A 158 -10.60 -7.29 38.61
N GLU A 159 -9.90 -7.55 39.71
CA GLU A 159 -8.47 -7.31 39.92
C GLU A 159 -7.66 -8.35 39.11
N ASP A 160 -6.50 -7.95 38.60
CA ASP A 160 -5.41 -8.81 38.05
C ASP A 160 -5.24 -9.08 36.54
N ALA A 161 -5.83 -8.31 35.62
CA ALA A 161 -5.37 -8.31 34.22
C ALA A 161 -5.15 -6.90 33.63
N PRO A 162 -3.90 -6.49 33.33
CA PRO A 162 -3.66 -5.31 32.50
C PRO A 162 -4.01 -5.63 31.04
N LEU A 163 -5.06 -4.99 30.50
CA LEU A 163 -5.41 -5.06 29.08
C LEU A 163 -4.38 -4.30 28.23
N ALA A 164 -3.97 -4.92 27.13
CA ALA A 164 -2.96 -4.39 26.21
C ALA A 164 -3.48 -3.13 25.49
N PRO A 165 -2.63 -2.12 25.25
CA PRO A 165 -3.01 -0.93 24.47
C PRO A 165 -3.40 -1.31 23.03
N PRO A 166 -4.20 -0.48 22.33
CA PRO A 166 -4.47 -0.67 20.91
C PRO A 166 -3.15 -0.82 20.13
N PRO A 167 -3.07 -1.73 19.14
CA PRO A 167 -1.83 -2.00 18.42
C PRO A 167 -1.18 -0.75 17.81
N ALA A 168 -1.98 0.17 17.26
CA ALA A 168 -1.52 1.45 16.71
C ALA A 168 -0.78 2.31 17.75
N PHE A 169 -1.39 2.48 18.92
CA PHE A 169 -0.80 3.23 20.02
C PHE A 169 0.49 2.58 20.53
N ALA A 170 0.54 1.25 20.58
CA ALA A 170 1.75 0.52 20.96
C ALA A 170 2.92 0.72 19.96
N ARG A 171 2.65 0.82 18.64
CA ARG A 171 3.67 1.19 17.62
C ARG A 171 4.28 2.53 17.93
N GLN A 172 3.39 3.51 18.08
CA GLN A 172 3.71 4.91 18.16
C GLN A 172 4.47 5.17 19.46
N LEU A 173 4.03 4.59 20.58
CA LEU A 173 4.76 4.66 21.85
C LEU A 173 6.13 3.93 21.80
N GLY A 174 6.21 2.78 21.12
CA GLY A 174 7.48 2.08 20.91
C GLY A 174 8.49 2.88 20.09
N LEU A 175 8.02 3.55 19.04
CA LEU A 175 8.82 4.48 18.24
C LEU A 175 9.25 5.70 19.05
N ILE A 176 8.34 6.31 19.81
CA ILE A 176 8.63 7.42 20.73
C ILE A 176 9.70 7.01 21.76
N ARG A 177 9.61 5.81 22.35
CA ARG A 177 10.61 5.30 23.30
C ARG A 177 11.99 5.13 22.67
N ARG A 178 12.07 4.59 21.44
CA ARG A 178 13.34 4.44 20.71
C ARG A 178 13.95 5.79 20.36
N LEU A 179 13.12 6.70 19.84
CA LEU A 179 13.54 8.08 19.53
C LEU A 179 13.96 8.82 20.81
N ALA A 180 13.28 8.62 21.93
CA ALA A 180 13.65 9.18 23.22
C ALA A 180 14.95 8.61 23.76
N ALA A 181 15.16 7.30 23.64
CA ALA A 181 16.41 6.66 24.02
C ALA A 181 17.59 7.19 23.19
N LEU A 182 17.39 7.32 21.87
CA LEU A 182 18.37 7.93 20.96
C LEU A 182 18.64 9.39 21.33
N ALA A 183 17.59 10.19 21.57
CA ALA A 183 17.71 11.58 21.94
C ALA A 183 18.47 11.77 23.26
N ARG A 184 18.25 10.91 24.26
CA ARG A 184 19.03 10.92 25.50
C ARG A 184 20.48 10.48 25.29
N HIS A 185 20.68 9.41 24.53
CA HIS A 185 22.02 8.85 24.30
C HIS A 185 22.92 9.82 23.55
N LEU A 186 22.35 10.54 22.58
CA LEU A 186 23.02 11.58 21.81
C LEU A 186 22.91 12.98 22.44
N GLU A 187 22.34 13.08 23.64
CA GLU A 187 22.13 14.33 24.39
C GLU A 187 21.48 15.46 23.54
N LEU A 188 20.54 15.10 22.66
CA LEU A 188 19.91 16.05 21.75
C LEU A 188 19.12 17.10 22.51
N THR A 189 19.43 18.37 22.24
CA THR A 189 18.61 19.52 22.66
C THR A 189 17.27 19.51 21.93
N GLU A 190 16.28 20.25 22.45
CA GLU A 190 14.97 20.42 21.80
C GLU A 190 15.10 20.83 20.32
N ARG A 191 15.97 21.80 20.04
CA ARG A 191 16.20 22.28 18.67
C ARG A 191 16.84 21.20 17.79
N GLN A 192 17.81 20.44 18.29
CA GLN A 192 18.44 19.36 17.53
C GLN A 192 17.47 18.19 17.28
N LEU A 193 16.65 17.84 18.27
CA LEU A 193 15.64 16.80 18.13
C LEU A 193 14.56 17.20 17.13
N ARG A 194 14.10 18.46 17.16
CA ARG A 194 13.18 19.02 16.16
C ARG A 194 13.76 18.88 14.75
N VAL A 195 14.99 19.33 14.54
CA VAL A 195 15.69 19.21 13.25
C VAL A 195 15.85 17.74 12.83
N ALA A 196 16.20 16.84 13.75
CA ALA A 196 16.33 15.42 13.45
C ALA A 196 14.99 14.80 12.98
N LEU A 197 13.88 15.15 13.62
CA LEU A 197 12.55 14.63 13.27
C LEU A 197 11.99 15.25 11.98
N SER A 198 12.06 16.58 11.82
CA SER A 198 11.40 17.28 10.71
C SER A 198 12.25 17.40 9.44
N GLU A 199 13.57 17.58 9.58
CA GLU A 199 14.47 17.86 8.45
C GLU A 199 15.34 16.65 8.06
N GLN A 200 15.65 15.77 9.01
CA GLN A 200 16.48 14.57 8.74
C GLN A 200 15.67 13.28 8.66
N SER A 201 14.34 13.37 8.61
CA SER A 201 13.42 12.23 8.51
C SER A 201 13.79 11.08 9.45
N LEU A 202 14.19 11.38 10.70
CA LEU A 202 14.65 10.38 11.67
C LEU A 202 13.65 9.22 11.85
N LEU A 203 12.35 9.50 11.69
CA LEU A 203 11.27 8.51 11.63
C LEU A 203 11.45 7.49 10.48
N ALA A 204 11.79 7.96 9.28
CA ALA A 204 11.98 7.11 8.09
C ALA A 204 13.22 6.21 8.19
N LYS A 205 14.23 6.62 8.98
CA LYS A 205 15.45 5.85 9.28
C LYS A 205 15.27 4.78 10.34
N CYS A 206 14.16 4.83 11.05
CA CYS A 206 13.70 3.74 11.89
C CYS A 206 12.77 2.90 11.00
N PRO A 207 13.29 1.97 10.15
CA PRO A 207 12.44 1.15 9.33
C PRO A 207 11.43 0.45 10.24
N GLU A 208 10.17 0.35 9.80
CA GLU A 208 9.29 -0.66 10.36
C GLU A 208 9.95 -2.02 10.09
N PRO A 209 10.35 -2.78 11.12
CA PRO A 209 11.20 -3.94 10.96
C PRO A 209 10.45 -5.15 10.38
N LEU A 210 9.94 -5.11 9.14
CA LEU A 210 9.50 -6.32 8.45
C LEU A 210 10.71 -7.14 7.98
N THR A 211 11.38 -7.78 8.94
CA THR A 211 12.54 -8.65 8.69
C THR A 211 12.03 -10.06 8.46
N LEU A 212 12.06 -10.57 7.21
CA LEU A 212 11.72 -11.97 7.01
C LEU A 212 12.80 -12.92 7.56
N PRO A 213 12.41 -14.12 7.98
CA PRO A 213 13.15 -14.93 8.93
C PRO A 213 14.11 -15.90 8.23
N ARG A 214 15.21 -16.23 8.90
CA ARG A 214 16.18 -17.20 8.38
C ARG A 214 15.70 -18.63 8.49
N VAL A 215 15.90 -19.40 7.41
CA VAL A 215 15.73 -20.84 7.35
C VAL A 215 17.09 -21.47 7.07
N ASP A 216 17.56 -22.34 7.97
CA ASP A 216 18.84 -23.05 7.85
C ASP A 216 20.06 -22.13 7.61
N GLY A 217 20.03 -20.94 8.23
CA GLY A 217 21.09 -19.93 8.14
C GLY A 217 21.00 -19.02 6.91
N ALA A 218 20.06 -19.28 5.98
CA ALA A 218 19.83 -18.49 4.78
C ALA A 218 18.51 -17.67 4.88
N PRO A 219 18.44 -16.51 4.20
CA PRO A 219 17.20 -15.75 4.03
C PRO A 219 16.07 -16.58 3.43
N LEU A 220 14.83 -16.29 3.84
CA LEU A 220 13.66 -16.93 3.26
C LEU A 220 13.57 -16.66 1.75
N ALA A 221 13.72 -17.72 0.95
CA ALA A 221 13.87 -17.60 -0.50
C ALA A 221 12.57 -17.26 -1.26
N ARG A 222 11.41 -17.46 -0.63
CA ARG A 222 10.09 -17.27 -1.24
C ARG A 222 9.05 -17.00 -0.16
N VAL A 223 8.14 -16.07 -0.44
CA VAL A 223 6.92 -15.85 0.33
C VAL A 223 5.73 -16.34 -0.49
N ASP A 224 4.88 -17.16 0.11
CA ASP A 224 3.68 -17.70 -0.56
C ASP A 224 2.46 -16.81 -0.33
N ALA A 225 2.30 -16.28 0.89
CA ALA A 225 1.21 -15.38 1.24
C ALA A 225 1.56 -14.51 2.46
N ILE A 226 0.89 -13.37 2.59
CA ILE A 226 0.98 -12.48 3.75
C ILE A 226 -0.44 -12.15 4.22
N LEU A 227 -0.66 -12.18 5.53
CA LEU A 227 -1.96 -11.92 6.14
C LEU A 227 -1.84 -10.86 7.25
N ALA A 228 -2.56 -9.76 7.12
CA ALA A 228 -2.67 -8.73 8.14
C ALA A 228 -4.09 -8.74 8.71
N ALA A 229 -4.27 -9.26 9.94
CA ALA A 229 -5.59 -9.41 10.54
C ALA A 229 -5.74 -8.56 11.81
N GLU A 230 -6.95 -8.05 12.02
CA GLU A 230 -7.27 -7.08 13.06
C GLU A 230 -6.97 -7.63 14.47
N GLY A 231 -6.20 -6.85 15.26
CA GLY A 231 -5.86 -7.20 16.65
C GLY A 231 -4.92 -8.40 16.86
N ALA A 232 -4.37 -9.00 15.79
CA ALA A 232 -3.52 -10.19 15.85
C ALA A 232 -2.19 -10.00 15.10
N ASP A 233 -1.26 -10.94 15.28
CA ASP A 233 0.01 -10.96 14.54
C ASP A 233 -0.18 -10.89 13.02
N LEU A 234 0.66 -10.11 12.33
CA LEU A 234 0.84 -10.21 10.87
C LEU A 234 1.53 -11.55 10.60
N LEU A 235 0.94 -12.36 9.74
CA LEU A 235 1.44 -13.71 9.46
C LEU A 235 2.07 -13.75 8.08
N LEU A 236 3.31 -14.25 8.02
CA LEU A 236 4.02 -14.50 6.78
C LEU A 236 4.16 -16.00 6.57
N PHE A 237 3.82 -16.48 5.38
CA PHE A 237 3.76 -17.90 5.07
C PHE A 237 4.77 -18.27 3.98
N SER A 238 5.47 -19.39 4.19
CA SER A 238 6.36 -19.99 3.19
C SER A 238 6.52 -21.48 3.45
N GLY A 239 6.13 -22.28 2.46
CA GLY A 239 6.00 -23.72 2.59
C GLY A 239 5.11 -24.10 3.78
N ALA A 240 5.50 -25.14 4.51
CA ALA A 240 4.76 -25.66 5.65
C ALA A 240 5.04 -24.89 6.96
N ARG A 241 5.56 -23.66 6.87
CA ARG A 241 5.98 -22.84 8.00
C ARG A 241 5.36 -21.46 7.92
N PHE A 242 5.18 -20.85 9.08
CA PHE A 242 4.78 -19.46 9.18
C PHE A 242 5.54 -18.75 10.30
N TRP A 243 5.50 -17.42 10.21
CA TRP A 243 6.11 -16.54 11.18
C TRP A 243 5.12 -15.48 11.60
N ARG A 244 5.23 -15.12 12.88
CA ARG A 244 4.38 -14.14 13.53
C ARG A 244 5.15 -12.84 13.62
N TYR A 245 4.57 -11.80 13.08
CA TYR A 245 5.05 -10.45 13.17
C TYR A 245 4.11 -9.65 14.03
N ASP A 246 4.67 -8.74 14.80
CA ASP A 246 3.89 -7.69 15.40
C ASP A 246 3.18 -6.91 14.27
N PRO A 247 1.84 -6.84 14.22
CA PRO A 247 1.13 -6.12 13.14
C PRO A 247 1.42 -4.61 13.19
N ALA A 248 1.98 -4.20 14.32
CA ALA A 248 2.26 -2.86 14.68
C ALA A 248 3.73 -2.55 14.37
N THR A 249 4.65 -3.22 15.04
CA THR A 249 6.06 -2.94 14.81
C THR A 249 6.60 -3.65 13.58
N LEU A 250 5.85 -4.52 12.90
CA LEU A 250 6.34 -5.46 11.89
C LEU A 250 7.50 -6.34 12.38
N ALA A 251 7.86 -6.33 13.67
CA ALA A 251 8.97 -7.10 14.23
C ALA A 251 8.61 -8.58 14.36
N LEU A 252 9.58 -9.46 14.06
CA LEU A 252 9.39 -10.90 14.21
C LEU A 252 9.16 -11.24 15.69
N ARG A 253 7.94 -11.68 16.01
CA ARG A 253 7.54 -12.15 17.35
C ARG A 253 7.84 -13.63 17.55
N GLY A 254 7.84 -14.44 16.49
CA GLY A 254 8.13 -15.86 16.60
C GLY A 254 8.01 -16.64 15.30
N GLY A 255 8.52 -17.87 15.34
CA GLY A 255 8.59 -18.81 14.23
C GLY A 255 10.04 -19.20 13.86
N PRO A 256 10.27 -20.14 12.93
CA PRO A 256 9.26 -20.83 12.14
C PRO A 256 8.39 -21.73 12.99
N ASP A 257 7.10 -21.45 13.02
CA ASP A 257 6.12 -22.37 13.54
C ASP A 257 5.66 -23.28 12.41
N PRO A 258 5.54 -24.60 12.62
CA PRO A 258 4.86 -25.47 11.69
C PRO A 258 3.45 -24.92 11.45
N LEU A 259 3.01 -24.88 10.19
CA LEU A 259 1.64 -24.49 9.84
C LEU A 259 0.60 -25.35 10.60
N ALA A 260 1.00 -26.54 11.06
CA ALA A 260 0.20 -27.45 11.89
C ALA A 260 -0.16 -26.86 13.27
N ASN A 261 0.59 -25.86 13.77
CA ASN A 261 0.29 -25.14 15.00
C ASN A 261 -0.86 -24.13 14.82
N LEU A 262 -1.09 -23.67 13.58
CA LEU A 262 -2.17 -22.75 13.23
C LEU A 262 -3.45 -23.48 12.86
N LEU A 263 -3.34 -24.66 12.23
CA LEU A 263 -4.44 -25.33 11.56
C LEU A 263 -4.86 -26.63 12.27
N PRO A 264 -6.16 -26.87 12.53
CA PRO A 264 -6.63 -28.08 13.20
C PRO A 264 -6.67 -29.27 12.23
N VAL A 265 -5.55 -30.01 12.19
CA VAL A 265 -5.29 -31.29 11.48
C VAL A 265 -5.32 -31.22 9.94
N ALA A 266 -4.34 -31.89 9.30
CA ALA A 266 -4.13 -32.00 7.85
C ALA A 266 -3.66 -30.70 7.15
N THR A 267 -2.42 -30.32 7.48
CA THR A 267 -1.72 -29.12 7.02
C THR A 267 -1.20 -29.26 5.58
N PRO A 268 -1.36 -28.25 4.71
CA PRO A 268 -0.82 -28.30 3.36
C PRO A 268 0.71 -28.07 3.36
N PRO A 269 1.42 -28.50 2.30
CA PRO A 269 2.86 -28.29 2.18
C PRO A 269 3.23 -26.81 1.92
N ALA A 270 2.28 -26.00 1.45
CA ALA A 270 2.35 -24.55 1.29
C ALA A 270 0.93 -23.98 1.25
N LEU A 271 0.79 -22.67 1.49
CA LEU A 271 -0.47 -21.97 1.23
C LEU A 271 -0.49 -21.43 -0.19
N ASP A 272 -1.67 -21.38 -0.79
CA ASP A 272 -1.90 -20.80 -2.11
C ASP A 272 -2.25 -19.31 -2.01
N ALA A 273 -3.00 -18.91 -0.97
CA ALA A 273 -3.37 -17.52 -0.73
C ALA A 273 -3.74 -17.26 0.74
N ALA A 274 -3.63 -15.99 1.14
CA ALA A 274 -4.14 -15.49 2.41
C ALA A 274 -4.69 -14.08 2.21
N PHE A 275 -5.81 -13.76 2.87
CA PHE A 275 -6.43 -12.43 2.81
C PHE A 275 -7.36 -12.19 4.00
N VAL A 276 -7.69 -10.91 4.21
CA VAL A 276 -8.68 -10.49 5.21
C VAL A 276 -9.91 -9.94 4.51
N ASP A 277 -11.08 -10.30 5.03
CA ASP A 277 -12.36 -9.86 4.53
C ASP A 277 -12.80 -8.51 5.11
N GLY A 278 -13.86 -7.93 4.55
CA GLY A 278 -14.38 -6.63 4.94
C GLY A 278 -14.97 -6.54 6.36
N GLN A 279 -15.02 -7.65 7.11
CA GLN A 279 -15.44 -7.69 8.52
C GLN A 279 -14.28 -8.04 9.47
N GLY A 280 -13.05 -8.10 8.95
CA GLY A 280 -11.85 -8.40 9.75
C GLY A 280 -11.58 -9.91 9.90
N GLY A 281 -12.32 -10.77 9.22
CA GLY A 281 -12.12 -12.22 9.19
C GLY A 281 -10.87 -12.61 8.43
N ALA A 282 -10.03 -13.49 9.02
CA ALA A 282 -8.76 -13.90 8.44
C ALA A 282 -8.88 -15.27 7.74
N TRP A 283 -8.47 -15.35 6.47
CA TRP A 283 -8.66 -16.52 5.62
C TRP A 283 -7.35 -17.08 5.09
N LEU A 284 -7.23 -18.41 5.14
CA LEU A 284 -6.11 -19.18 4.59
C LEU A 284 -6.63 -20.25 3.63
N VAL A 285 -6.00 -20.39 2.47
CA VAL A 285 -6.33 -21.41 1.47
C VAL A 285 -5.07 -22.15 1.03
N GLY A 286 -5.16 -23.47 0.96
CA GLY A 286 -4.05 -24.32 0.50
C GLY A 286 -4.46 -25.79 0.39
N ASP A 287 -3.93 -26.49 -0.63
CA ASP A 287 -4.19 -27.92 -0.91
C ASP A 287 -5.70 -28.26 -0.92
N GLY A 288 -6.49 -27.37 -1.54
CA GLY A 288 -7.93 -27.52 -1.67
C GLY A 288 -8.75 -27.41 -0.37
N ARG A 289 -8.12 -27.01 0.74
CA ARG A 289 -8.76 -26.82 2.05
C ARG A 289 -8.78 -25.35 2.44
N THR A 290 -9.68 -25.02 3.37
CA THR A 290 -9.93 -23.65 3.82
C THR A 290 -9.98 -23.57 5.33
N TRP A 291 -9.33 -22.54 5.85
CA TRP A 291 -9.34 -22.23 7.27
C TRP A 291 -9.71 -20.77 7.48
N VAL A 292 -10.56 -20.54 8.47
CA VAL A 292 -10.99 -19.19 8.85
C VAL A 292 -10.75 -18.97 10.33
N ARG A 293 -10.27 -17.78 10.67
CA ARG A 293 -10.30 -17.24 12.02
C ARG A 293 -11.16 -15.99 11.99
N ARG A 294 -12.35 -16.08 12.58
CA ARG A 294 -13.30 -14.95 12.62
C ARG A 294 -12.81 -13.84 13.54
N ALA A 295 -13.32 -12.64 13.33
CA ALA A 295 -13.10 -11.53 14.25
C ALA A 295 -13.46 -11.93 15.70
N GLY A 296 -12.53 -11.75 16.64
CA GLY A 296 -12.67 -12.13 18.05
C GLY A 296 -12.41 -13.62 18.38
N GLN A 297 -12.14 -14.48 17.40
CA GLN A 297 -11.75 -15.88 17.63
C GLN A 297 -10.23 -16.05 17.68
N SER A 298 -9.74 -16.93 18.55
CA SER A 298 -8.29 -17.13 18.78
C SER A 298 -7.67 -18.23 17.92
N GLN A 299 -8.46 -19.12 17.32
CA GLN A 299 -7.98 -20.27 16.55
C GLN A 299 -8.60 -20.30 15.16
N PHE A 300 -7.83 -20.76 14.18
CA PHE A 300 -8.38 -21.11 12.88
C PHE A 300 -9.18 -22.40 13.02
N VAL A 301 -10.37 -22.43 12.43
CA VAL A 301 -11.16 -23.64 12.32
C VAL A 301 -11.19 -24.08 10.86
N THR A 302 -11.03 -25.37 10.64
CA THR A 302 -11.26 -25.96 9.32
C THR A 302 -12.74 -25.77 9.01
N VAL A 303 -13.02 -25.07 7.92
CA VAL A 303 -14.37 -24.89 7.44
C VAL A 303 -14.54 -25.68 6.17
N GLU A 304 -15.59 -26.48 6.13
CA GLU A 304 -16.01 -27.16 4.91
C GLU A 304 -16.57 -26.09 3.97
N ARG A 305 -15.66 -25.49 3.20
CA ARG A 305 -15.93 -24.38 2.29
C ARG A 305 -15.62 -24.86 0.89
N LYS A 306 -16.64 -24.92 0.04
CA LYS A 306 -16.46 -25.08 -1.40
C LYS A 306 -16.31 -23.69 -2.00
N TRP A 307 -15.08 -23.35 -2.40
CA TRP A 307 -14.86 -22.17 -3.22
C TRP A 307 -15.62 -22.33 -4.54
N GLY A 308 -16.24 -21.26 -4.99
CA GLY A 308 -17.06 -21.28 -6.20
C GLY A 308 -18.44 -21.93 -6.04
N ALA A 309 -19.01 -21.98 -4.84
CA ALA A 309 -20.45 -22.22 -4.69
C ALA A 309 -21.23 -21.08 -5.37
N THR A 310 -22.07 -21.41 -6.35
CA THR A 310 -22.90 -20.48 -7.13
C THR A 310 -24.39 -20.75 -6.88
N ASP A 311 -25.21 -19.70 -6.78
CA ASP A 311 -26.67 -19.84 -6.75
C ASP A 311 -27.14 -20.25 -8.15
N ARG A 312 -27.83 -21.38 -8.27
CA ARG A 312 -28.22 -21.96 -9.56
C ARG A 312 -29.67 -21.58 -9.88
N PRO A 313 -29.93 -20.79 -10.94
CA PRO A 313 -31.30 -20.37 -11.31
C PRO A 313 -32.26 -21.49 -11.75
N LEU A 314 -31.78 -22.73 -11.87
CA LEU A 314 -32.52 -23.85 -12.48
C LEU A 314 -33.39 -24.66 -11.51
N ASP A 315 -33.40 -24.33 -10.21
CA ASP A 315 -34.19 -25.07 -9.22
C ASP A 315 -35.67 -24.64 -9.13
N ARG A 316 -36.14 -23.71 -9.99
CA ARG A 316 -37.52 -23.18 -9.93
C ARG A 316 -38.19 -22.95 -11.28
N VAL A 317 -38.73 -24.00 -11.93
CA VAL A 317 -39.89 -23.84 -12.85
C VAL A 317 -40.78 -25.09 -12.86
N GLY A 318 -42.09 -24.90 -12.60
CA GLY A 318 -43.13 -25.92 -12.73
C GLY A 318 -44.03 -25.70 -13.96
N ARG A 319 -44.37 -26.80 -14.66
CA ARG A 319 -45.42 -26.99 -15.69
C ARG A 319 -45.33 -26.20 -17.01
N ILE A 320 -44.37 -26.57 -17.86
CA ILE A 320 -44.56 -27.13 -19.22
C ILE A 320 -43.55 -28.27 -19.29
N ALA A 321 -43.90 -29.43 -19.86
CA ALA A 321 -43.00 -30.57 -19.82
C ALA A 321 -41.87 -30.50 -20.85
N GLY A 322 -41.78 -29.46 -21.69
CA GLY A 322 -40.68 -29.09 -22.59
C GLY A 322 -41.13 -28.88 -24.04
N GLY A 323 -40.40 -28.08 -24.81
CA GLY A 323 -40.65 -27.84 -26.24
C GLY A 323 -39.41 -27.35 -26.98
N TYR A 324 -39.36 -27.55 -28.29
CA TYR A 324 -38.29 -27.03 -29.16
C TYR A 324 -38.83 -26.72 -30.56
N VAL A 325 -38.11 -25.86 -31.30
CA VAL A 325 -38.39 -25.56 -32.71
C VAL A 325 -37.46 -26.39 -33.57
N ASP A 326 -38.01 -27.17 -34.50
CA ASP A 326 -37.18 -27.95 -35.42
C ASP A 326 -36.64 -27.10 -36.58
N ARG A 327 -35.81 -27.70 -37.43
CA ARG A 327 -35.16 -27.02 -38.56
C ARG A 327 -36.15 -26.53 -39.62
N ASP A 328 -37.37 -27.08 -39.64
CA ASP A 328 -38.44 -26.69 -40.56
C ASP A 328 -39.34 -25.60 -39.95
N GLY A 329 -38.98 -25.06 -38.78
CA GLY A 329 -39.71 -23.99 -38.10
C GLY A 329 -40.95 -24.46 -37.35
N ARG A 330 -41.17 -25.78 -37.20
CA ARG A 330 -42.34 -26.32 -36.52
C ARG A 330 -42.11 -26.42 -35.02
N PHE A 331 -43.15 -26.14 -34.26
CA PHE A 331 -43.10 -26.10 -32.81
C PHE A 331 -43.50 -27.46 -32.25
N ASN A 332 -42.53 -28.16 -31.69
CA ASN A 332 -42.70 -29.47 -31.09
C ASN A 332 -42.90 -29.31 -29.58
N LEU A 333 -44.06 -29.71 -29.08
CA LEU A 333 -44.45 -29.59 -27.67
C LEU A 333 -44.66 -30.96 -27.03
N PHE A 334 -44.14 -31.14 -25.81
CA PHE A 334 -44.29 -32.37 -25.03
C PHE A 334 -45.16 -32.10 -23.80
N VAL A 335 -46.27 -32.83 -23.68
CA VAL A 335 -47.25 -32.66 -22.60
C VAL A 335 -47.75 -34.03 -22.13
N GLY A 336 -47.48 -34.38 -20.87
CA GLY A 336 -48.07 -35.55 -20.20
C GLY A 336 -47.88 -36.89 -20.92
N GLY A 337 -46.66 -37.16 -21.44
CA GLY A 337 -46.35 -38.39 -22.18
C GLY A 337 -46.76 -38.35 -23.66
N ARG A 338 -47.27 -37.22 -24.15
CA ARG A 338 -47.69 -37.00 -25.54
C ARG A 338 -46.82 -35.95 -26.23
N TRP A 339 -46.67 -36.12 -27.54
CA TRP A 339 -45.98 -35.22 -28.46
C TRP A 339 -47.03 -34.56 -29.37
N LEU A 340 -46.93 -33.23 -29.52
CA LEU A 340 -47.76 -32.38 -30.36
C LEU A 340 -46.86 -31.58 -31.30
N VAL A 341 -47.36 -31.31 -32.50
CA VAL A 341 -46.66 -30.45 -33.48
C VAL A 341 -47.61 -29.35 -33.92
N HIS A 342 -47.18 -28.11 -33.77
CA HIS A 342 -47.85 -26.93 -34.32
C HIS A 342 -47.05 -26.40 -35.51
N GLU A 343 -47.75 -26.04 -36.58
CA GLU A 343 -47.13 -25.45 -37.77
C GLU A 343 -46.77 -23.98 -37.54
N THR A 344 -47.52 -23.23 -36.73
CA THR A 344 -47.24 -21.82 -36.35
C THR A 344 -47.72 -21.51 -34.93
N LEU A 345 -47.12 -20.48 -34.28
CA LEU A 345 -47.39 -20.11 -32.88
C LEU A 345 -48.34 -18.90 -32.71
N ALA A 346 -48.96 -18.41 -33.79
CA ALA A 346 -49.79 -17.20 -33.79
C ALA A 346 -51.22 -17.47 -34.29
N GLY A 347 -52.22 -17.18 -33.44
CA GLY A 347 -53.66 -17.41 -33.70
C GLY A 347 -54.10 -18.83 -33.35
N ASP A 348 -55.41 -19.08 -33.18
CA ASP A 348 -56.01 -20.39 -32.84
C ASP A 348 -55.36 -21.50 -33.68
N ALA A 349 -54.41 -22.22 -33.08
CA ALA A 349 -53.41 -22.97 -33.82
C ALA A 349 -53.92 -24.38 -34.15
N ASP A 350 -54.09 -24.67 -35.44
CA ASP A 350 -54.38 -26.02 -35.91
C ASP A 350 -53.18 -26.94 -35.62
N LEU A 351 -53.44 -28.01 -34.88
CA LEU A 351 -52.50 -29.11 -34.71
C LEU A 351 -52.21 -29.74 -36.06
N ALA A 352 -50.95 -30.10 -36.31
CA ALA A 352 -50.59 -30.85 -37.51
C ALA A 352 -51.45 -32.14 -37.60
N PRO A 353 -51.90 -32.56 -38.80
CA PRO A 353 -52.76 -33.74 -38.94
C PRO A 353 -52.15 -35.00 -38.30
N GLY A 354 -52.92 -35.64 -37.41
CA GLY A 354 -52.51 -36.89 -36.76
C GLY A 354 -51.77 -36.73 -35.44
N PHE A 355 -51.90 -35.59 -34.76
CA PHE A 355 -51.43 -35.31 -33.39
C PHE A 355 -52.61 -35.02 -32.45
N PRO A 356 -52.51 -35.27 -31.13
CA PRO A 356 -51.32 -35.73 -30.37
C PRO A 356 -50.97 -37.21 -30.57
N ARG A 357 -49.67 -37.53 -30.46
CA ARG A 357 -49.13 -38.91 -30.50
C ARG A 357 -48.38 -39.26 -29.21
N MET A 358 -48.09 -40.54 -28.99
CA MET A 358 -47.24 -40.95 -27.86
C MET A 358 -45.76 -40.62 -28.13
N ILE A 359 -45.03 -40.25 -27.07
CA ILE A 359 -43.58 -39.95 -27.15
C ILE A 359 -42.78 -41.17 -27.64
N GLY A 360 -43.24 -42.39 -27.36
CA GLY A 360 -42.61 -43.61 -27.90
C GLY A 360 -42.62 -43.68 -29.43
N GLU A 361 -43.67 -43.18 -30.08
CA GLU A 361 -43.72 -43.10 -31.55
C GLU A 361 -42.76 -42.04 -32.10
N TRP A 362 -42.58 -40.94 -31.37
CA TRP A 362 -41.60 -39.91 -31.73
C TRP A 362 -40.17 -40.45 -31.66
N TRP A 363 -39.84 -41.18 -30.59
CA TRP A 363 -38.52 -41.80 -30.39
C TRP A 363 -38.17 -42.78 -31.51
N ALA A 364 -39.12 -43.66 -31.87
CA ALA A 364 -38.93 -44.61 -32.97
C ALA A 364 -38.67 -43.94 -34.33
N ARG A 365 -39.12 -42.68 -34.50
CA ARG A 365 -38.92 -41.90 -35.74
C ARG A 365 -37.59 -41.15 -35.80
N GLN A 366 -36.85 -41.05 -34.69
CA GLN A 366 -35.52 -40.41 -34.69
C GLN A 366 -34.41 -41.30 -35.27
N GLY A 367 -34.73 -42.53 -35.70
CA GLY A 367 -33.75 -43.47 -36.27
C GLY A 367 -32.82 -44.09 -35.23
N VAL A 368 -33.20 -44.05 -33.95
CA VAL A 368 -32.43 -44.59 -32.82
C VAL A 368 -32.88 -46.03 -32.53
N GLU A 369 -31.93 -46.98 -32.49
CA GLU A 369 -32.20 -48.37 -32.07
C GLU A 369 -32.33 -48.47 -30.53
N GLY A 370 -33.41 -49.08 -30.05
CA GLY A 370 -33.66 -49.35 -28.62
C GLY A 370 -34.80 -48.53 -28.00
N PRO A 371 -35.34 -48.96 -26.83
CA PRO A 371 -36.42 -48.26 -26.16
C PRO A 371 -35.98 -46.88 -25.64
N ALA A 372 -36.90 -45.92 -25.63
CA ALA A 372 -36.64 -44.62 -25.01
C ALA A 372 -36.23 -44.80 -23.54
N PRO A 373 -35.28 -44.00 -23.02
CA PRO A 373 -34.90 -44.05 -21.61
C PRO A 373 -36.14 -43.89 -20.70
N ALA A 374 -36.22 -44.65 -19.61
CA ALA A 374 -37.42 -44.72 -18.75
C ALA A 374 -37.95 -43.33 -18.32
N GLY A 375 -37.06 -42.41 -17.95
CA GLY A 375 -37.44 -41.03 -17.58
C GLY A 375 -37.99 -40.18 -18.73
N LEU A 376 -37.56 -40.44 -19.97
CA LEU A 376 -38.06 -39.78 -21.18
C LEU A 376 -39.39 -40.38 -21.65
N ALA A 377 -39.53 -41.71 -21.54
CA ALA A 377 -40.73 -42.44 -21.92
C ALA A 377 -41.94 -42.16 -21.02
N GLU A 378 -41.71 -42.03 -19.71
CA GLU A 378 -42.79 -41.83 -18.72
C GLU A 378 -43.20 -40.36 -18.56
N GLN A 379 -42.25 -39.42 -18.66
CA GLN A 379 -42.48 -38.02 -18.29
C GLN A 379 -42.27 -37.00 -19.42
N GLY A 380 -41.66 -37.41 -20.53
CA GLY A 380 -41.27 -36.54 -21.64
C GLY A 380 -40.07 -35.63 -21.34
N PRO A 381 -39.41 -35.07 -22.39
CA PRO A 381 -38.27 -34.19 -22.23
C PRO A 381 -38.68 -32.79 -21.76
N ARG A 382 -38.14 -32.34 -20.61
CA ARG A 382 -38.27 -31.02 -19.95
C ARG A 382 -37.85 -29.83 -20.80
N GLY A 383 -37.08 -30.07 -21.85
CA GLY A 383 -36.69 -29.08 -22.85
C GLY A 383 -35.75 -29.73 -23.87
N GLY A 384 -35.48 -29.03 -24.98
CA GLY A 384 -34.49 -29.46 -25.97
C GLY A 384 -33.71 -28.27 -26.51
N VAL A 385 -32.41 -28.46 -26.74
CA VAL A 385 -31.54 -27.43 -27.35
C VAL A 385 -30.74 -28.04 -28.48
N ILE A 386 -30.61 -27.30 -29.58
CA ILE A 386 -29.65 -27.63 -30.63
C ILE A 386 -28.32 -27.02 -30.20
N ALA A 387 -27.33 -27.85 -29.95
CA ALA A 387 -25.99 -27.41 -29.56
C ALA A 387 -25.22 -26.86 -30.76
N PRO A 388 -24.09 -26.14 -30.55
CA PRO A 388 -23.31 -25.56 -31.66
C PRO A 388 -22.78 -26.60 -32.67
N ASP A 389 -22.67 -27.87 -32.28
CA ASP A 389 -22.34 -29.01 -33.15
C ASP A 389 -23.51 -29.46 -34.05
N GLY A 390 -24.68 -28.81 -33.91
CA GLY A 390 -25.89 -29.10 -34.66
C GLY A 390 -26.71 -30.28 -34.15
N ALA A 391 -26.30 -30.93 -33.05
CA ALA A 391 -27.01 -32.05 -32.44
C ALA A 391 -28.13 -31.54 -31.52
N LEU A 392 -29.30 -32.20 -31.57
CA LEU A 392 -30.40 -31.93 -30.66
C LEU A 392 -30.19 -32.72 -29.36
N HIS A 393 -30.07 -31.99 -28.25
CA HIS A 393 -29.99 -32.53 -26.90
C HIS A 393 -31.33 -32.37 -26.19
N LEU A 394 -31.83 -33.45 -25.60
CA LEU A 394 -33.08 -33.47 -24.85
C LEU A 394 -32.81 -33.60 -23.36
N PHE A 395 -33.50 -32.80 -22.56
CA PHE A 395 -33.30 -32.74 -21.12
C PHE A 395 -34.45 -33.43 -20.38
N THR A 396 -34.12 -34.20 -19.36
CA THR A 396 -35.04 -34.66 -18.31
C THR A 396 -34.72 -33.90 -17.02
N ARG A 397 -35.36 -34.25 -15.88
CA ARG A 397 -35.05 -33.61 -14.58
C ARG A 397 -33.60 -33.79 -14.14
N GLN A 398 -32.96 -34.92 -14.47
CA GLN A 398 -31.63 -35.26 -13.96
C GLN A 398 -30.63 -35.61 -15.06
N HIS A 399 -31.09 -35.96 -16.26
CA HIS A 399 -30.24 -36.45 -17.34
C HIS A 399 -30.52 -35.73 -18.66
N ALA A 400 -29.51 -35.54 -19.49
CA ALA A 400 -29.63 -35.15 -20.89
C ALA A 400 -29.22 -36.32 -21.79
N VAL A 401 -29.83 -36.41 -22.97
CA VAL A 401 -29.44 -37.37 -24.03
C VAL A 401 -29.19 -36.61 -25.32
N SER A 402 -28.09 -36.94 -26.02
CA SER A 402 -27.85 -36.46 -27.39
C SER A 402 -28.53 -37.37 -28.38
N LEU A 403 -29.16 -36.81 -29.42
CA LEU A 403 -29.67 -37.61 -30.54
C LEU A 403 -28.57 -38.02 -31.53
N ALA A 404 -27.39 -37.41 -31.49
CA ALA A 404 -26.24 -37.82 -32.29
C ALA A 404 -25.52 -39.05 -31.70
N ASP A 405 -25.64 -39.25 -30.38
CA ASP A 405 -25.18 -40.44 -29.66
C ASP A 405 -26.22 -40.81 -28.59
N PRO A 406 -27.20 -41.66 -28.92
CA PRO A 406 -28.30 -41.99 -28.02
C PRO A 406 -27.89 -42.81 -26.78
N SER A 407 -26.66 -43.33 -26.76
CA SER A 407 -26.09 -43.99 -25.58
C SER A 407 -25.57 -43.00 -24.52
N SER A 408 -25.49 -41.71 -24.87
CA SER A 408 -24.96 -40.62 -24.04
C SER A 408 -25.92 -40.11 -22.97
N LEU A 409 -26.49 -41.01 -22.15
CA LEU A 409 -27.22 -40.57 -20.97
C LEU A 409 -26.24 -39.95 -19.96
N VAL A 410 -26.17 -38.63 -19.93
CA VAL A 410 -25.27 -37.88 -19.04
C VAL A 410 -26.10 -37.09 -18.04
N ALA A 411 -25.65 -36.97 -16.79
CA ALA A 411 -26.36 -36.11 -15.86
C ALA A 411 -26.28 -34.66 -16.37
N VAL A 412 -27.38 -33.91 -16.26
CA VAL A 412 -27.40 -32.51 -16.75
C VAL A 412 -26.30 -31.70 -16.07
N ALA A 413 -26.09 -31.93 -14.77
CA ALA A 413 -25.09 -31.27 -13.95
C ALA A 413 -23.62 -31.53 -14.37
N ASP A 414 -23.35 -32.62 -15.09
CA ASP A 414 -21.98 -33.02 -15.45
C ASP A 414 -21.48 -32.33 -16.73
N ARG A 415 -22.39 -31.79 -17.55
CA ARG A 415 -22.05 -31.30 -18.89
C ARG A 415 -22.71 -29.97 -19.29
N TRP A 416 -23.82 -29.60 -18.68
CA TRP A 416 -24.62 -28.45 -19.09
C TRP A 416 -24.82 -27.49 -17.91
N GLY A 417 -24.45 -26.21 -18.10
CA GLY A 417 -24.45 -25.20 -17.03
C GLY A 417 -23.18 -25.17 -16.16
N ALA A 418 -22.15 -25.95 -16.51
CA ALA A 418 -20.84 -25.81 -15.91
C ALA A 418 -20.07 -24.67 -16.60
N THR A 419 -20.01 -23.49 -15.96
CA THR A 419 -18.79 -22.69 -16.09
C THR A 419 -17.68 -23.58 -15.56
N LEU A 420 -16.62 -23.86 -16.35
CA LEU A 420 -15.42 -24.51 -15.82
C LEU A 420 -15.02 -23.70 -14.60
N ASN A 421 -15.21 -24.26 -13.41
CA ASN A 421 -15.02 -23.56 -12.16
C ASN A 421 -13.75 -24.17 -11.54
N PRO A 422 -12.57 -23.61 -11.81
CA PRO A 422 -11.31 -24.15 -11.29
C PRO A 422 -11.24 -24.08 -9.76
N PHE A 423 -12.10 -23.26 -9.14
CA PHE A 423 -12.25 -23.18 -7.70
C PHE A 423 -13.05 -24.37 -7.13
N ALA A 424 -13.91 -25.01 -7.93
CA ALA A 424 -14.67 -26.18 -7.51
C ALA A 424 -13.75 -27.41 -7.42
N GLY A 425 -13.64 -27.99 -6.23
CA GLY A 425 -12.84 -29.22 -6.00
C GLY A 425 -11.42 -28.98 -5.49
N GLY A 426 -11.08 -27.73 -5.11
CA GLY A 426 -9.82 -27.44 -4.43
C GLY A 426 -8.63 -27.17 -5.35
N GLY A 427 -8.88 -26.60 -6.54
CA GLY A 427 -7.83 -26.14 -7.44
C GLY A 427 -6.94 -25.05 -6.82
N ARG A 428 -5.73 -24.92 -7.37
CA ARG A 428 -4.71 -23.95 -6.94
C ARG A 428 -5.19 -22.52 -7.15
N ILE A 429 -5.00 -21.67 -6.14
CA ILE A 429 -5.19 -20.21 -6.25
C ILE A 429 -3.86 -19.59 -6.66
N ASP A 430 -3.87 -18.77 -7.71
CA ASP A 430 -2.66 -18.13 -8.25
C ASP A 430 -2.41 -16.74 -7.62
N GLY A 431 -3.45 -16.14 -7.06
CA GLY A 431 -3.38 -14.85 -6.39
C GLY A 431 -4.67 -14.49 -5.68
N ALA A 432 -4.58 -13.53 -4.76
CA ALA A 432 -5.73 -12.93 -4.10
C ALA A 432 -5.54 -11.41 -4.03
N ALA A 433 -6.65 -10.67 -4.01
CA ALA A 433 -6.63 -9.23 -3.85
C ALA A 433 -7.88 -8.72 -3.14
N THR A 434 -7.71 -7.77 -2.23
CA THR A 434 -8.80 -6.96 -1.69
C THR A 434 -8.68 -5.57 -2.32
N VAL A 435 -9.63 -5.25 -3.21
CA VAL A 435 -9.55 -4.05 -4.05
C VAL A 435 -10.91 -3.40 -4.23
N LYS A 436 -10.89 -2.12 -4.61
CA LYS A 436 -12.08 -1.40 -5.07
C LYS A 436 -12.31 -1.72 -6.55
N HIS A 437 -13.28 -2.59 -6.82
CA HIS A 437 -13.77 -2.96 -8.14
C HIS A 437 -14.69 -1.86 -8.72
N PRO A 438 -14.63 -1.56 -10.04
CA PRO A 438 -15.45 -0.51 -10.65
C PRO A 438 -16.96 -0.69 -10.47
N THR A 439 -17.46 -1.92 -10.61
CA THR A 439 -18.89 -2.22 -10.55
C THR A 439 -19.37 -2.78 -9.21
N LEU A 440 -18.47 -3.42 -8.43
CA LEU A 440 -18.85 -4.14 -7.21
C LEU A 440 -18.56 -3.32 -5.94
N GLY A 441 -17.82 -2.22 -6.05
CA GLY A 441 -17.27 -1.55 -4.87
C GLY A 441 -16.10 -2.34 -4.30
N TRP A 442 -15.94 -2.34 -2.97
CA TRP A 442 -14.92 -3.17 -2.33
C TRP A 442 -15.26 -4.65 -2.51
N ALA A 443 -14.32 -5.40 -3.07
CA ALA A 443 -14.49 -6.81 -3.34
C ALA A 443 -13.24 -7.62 -2.95
N HIS A 444 -13.48 -8.85 -2.53
CA HIS A 444 -12.44 -9.85 -2.34
C HIS A 444 -12.40 -10.75 -3.56
N LEU A 445 -11.24 -10.80 -4.20
CA LEU A 445 -11.02 -11.49 -5.46
C LEU A 445 -10.05 -12.64 -5.26
N LEU A 446 -10.42 -13.80 -5.81
CA LEU A 446 -9.54 -14.95 -5.94
C LEU A 446 -9.29 -15.23 -7.41
N PHE A 447 -8.03 -15.45 -7.78
CA PHE A 447 -7.60 -15.70 -9.14
C PHE A 447 -7.13 -17.15 -9.30
N SER A 448 -7.54 -17.80 -10.38
CA SER A 448 -7.07 -19.14 -10.75
C SER A 448 -7.13 -19.27 -12.27
N GLY A 449 -5.96 -19.43 -12.90
CA GLY A 449 -5.82 -19.34 -14.35
C GLY A 449 -6.42 -18.05 -14.90
N ASP A 450 -7.26 -18.18 -15.92
CA ASP A 450 -7.94 -17.07 -16.59
C ASP A 450 -9.24 -16.64 -15.91
N GLN A 451 -9.52 -17.10 -14.68
CA GLN A 451 -10.78 -16.83 -13.99
C GLN A 451 -10.62 -16.06 -12.69
N VAL A 452 -11.65 -15.29 -12.38
CA VAL A 452 -11.81 -14.59 -11.10
C VAL A 452 -13.11 -15.01 -10.44
N LEU A 453 -13.03 -15.19 -9.12
CA LEU A 453 -14.16 -15.36 -8.22
C LEU A 453 -14.27 -14.12 -7.34
N ALA A 454 -15.47 -13.54 -7.23
CA ALA A 454 -15.69 -12.30 -6.50
C ALA A 454 -16.71 -12.46 -5.36
N TYR A 455 -16.42 -11.78 -4.25
CA TYR A 455 -17.31 -11.63 -3.09
C TYR A 455 -17.49 -10.15 -2.78
N GLY A 456 -18.74 -9.69 -2.68
CA GLY A 456 -19.09 -8.29 -2.41
C GLY A 456 -19.43 -7.98 -0.95
N ASP A 457 -19.59 -9.01 -0.13
CA ASP A 457 -19.79 -8.95 1.31
C ASP A 457 -18.82 -9.90 2.02
N SER A 458 -18.85 -9.91 3.34
CA SER A 458 -18.04 -10.80 4.16
C SER A 458 -18.12 -12.26 3.69
N VAL A 459 -16.96 -12.85 3.42
CA VAL A 459 -16.86 -14.28 3.15
C VAL A 459 -17.23 -15.13 4.38
N GLU A 460 -17.38 -14.56 5.57
CA GLU A 460 -17.69 -15.28 6.83
C GLU A 460 -19.07 -15.92 6.90
N LEU A 461 -20.04 -15.49 6.09
CA LEU A 461 -21.38 -16.07 6.09
C LEU A 461 -21.30 -17.57 5.76
N ALA A 462 -21.90 -18.42 6.59
CA ALA A 462 -22.00 -19.84 6.33
C ALA A 462 -22.88 -20.04 5.09
N GLY A 463 -22.25 -20.41 3.97
CA GLY A 463 -22.89 -20.45 2.65
C GLY A 463 -22.72 -19.17 1.82
N ALA A 464 -21.76 -18.28 2.13
CA ALA A 464 -21.46 -17.13 1.27
C ALA A 464 -21.16 -17.61 -0.16
N VAL A 465 -22.11 -17.28 -1.03
CA VAL A 465 -22.08 -17.60 -2.44
C VAL A 465 -21.21 -16.55 -3.11
N ALA A 466 -20.48 -16.95 -4.15
CA ALA A 466 -19.89 -15.97 -5.03
C ALA A 466 -20.99 -15.02 -5.55
N LEU A 467 -20.64 -13.77 -5.83
CA LEU A 467 -21.60 -12.84 -6.40
C LEU A 467 -22.26 -13.45 -7.64
N GLU A 468 -23.55 -13.16 -7.82
CA GLU A 468 -24.32 -13.66 -8.95
C GLU A 468 -23.58 -13.35 -10.27
N GLY A 469 -23.41 -14.37 -11.11
CA GLY A 469 -22.69 -14.27 -12.37
C GLY A 469 -21.20 -14.64 -12.32
N TYR A 470 -20.62 -14.92 -11.15
CA TYR A 470 -19.25 -15.43 -10.99
C TYR A 470 -19.22 -16.97 -10.78
N PRO A 471 -18.11 -17.69 -11.10
CA PRO A 471 -16.84 -17.18 -11.63
C PRO A 471 -16.97 -16.63 -13.05
N LEU A 472 -16.13 -15.65 -13.37
CA LEU A 472 -16.02 -15.05 -14.68
C LEU A 472 -14.60 -15.21 -15.21
N PRO A 473 -14.41 -15.34 -16.54
CA PRO A 473 -13.11 -15.07 -17.14
C PRO A 473 -12.64 -13.67 -16.74
N VAL A 474 -11.35 -13.50 -16.47
CA VAL A 474 -10.71 -12.21 -16.17
C VAL A 474 -11.06 -11.20 -17.26
N ALA A 475 -11.05 -11.62 -18.53
CA ALA A 475 -11.47 -10.82 -19.67
C ALA A 475 -12.89 -10.24 -19.58
N LYS A 476 -13.79 -10.92 -18.87
CA LYS A 476 -15.18 -10.49 -18.70
C LYS A 476 -15.38 -9.70 -17.42
N ALA A 477 -14.67 -10.04 -16.34
CA ALA A 477 -14.72 -9.29 -15.09
C ALA A 477 -14.02 -7.93 -15.21
N PHE A 478 -12.94 -7.87 -16.00
CA PHE A 478 -12.12 -6.70 -16.23
C PHE A 478 -11.89 -6.51 -17.74
N PRO A 479 -12.93 -6.16 -18.51
CA PRO A 479 -12.82 -6.00 -19.97
C PRO A 479 -11.85 -4.89 -20.39
N GLU A 480 -11.56 -3.93 -19.50
CA GLU A 480 -10.59 -2.88 -19.70
C GLU A 480 -9.14 -3.36 -19.53
N LEU A 481 -8.90 -4.56 -18.99
CA LEU A 481 -7.53 -5.06 -18.86
C LEU A 481 -6.94 -5.41 -20.23
N PRO A 482 -5.61 -5.24 -20.38
CA PRO A 482 -4.89 -5.77 -21.52
C PRO A 482 -5.07 -7.30 -21.64
N GLU A 483 -5.24 -7.78 -22.87
CA GLU A 483 -5.48 -9.21 -23.17
C GLU A 483 -4.44 -10.15 -22.54
N VAL A 484 -3.18 -9.70 -22.46
CA VAL A 484 -2.09 -10.47 -21.84
C VAL A 484 -2.36 -10.79 -20.36
N LEU A 485 -3.06 -9.92 -19.63
CA LEU A 485 -3.40 -10.14 -18.22
C LEU A 485 -4.65 -11.01 -18.04
N HIS A 486 -5.40 -11.30 -19.10
CA HIS A 486 -6.55 -12.19 -19.04
C HIS A 486 -6.17 -13.65 -18.79
N ALA A 487 -4.91 -14.03 -19.08
CA ALA A 487 -4.40 -15.36 -18.82
C ALA A 487 -4.24 -15.68 -17.31
N GLY A 488 -4.18 -14.65 -16.46
CA GLY A 488 -4.19 -14.80 -15.01
C GLY A 488 -3.49 -13.68 -14.25
N LEU A 489 -3.90 -13.53 -12.99
CA LEU A 489 -3.46 -12.48 -12.07
C LEU A 489 -2.85 -13.10 -10.81
N SER A 490 -1.82 -12.46 -10.25
CA SER A 490 -1.06 -12.93 -9.09
C SER A 490 -1.24 -12.07 -7.84
N ALA A 491 -1.50 -10.77 -7.99
CA ALA A 491 -1.66 -9.85 -6.87
C ALA A 491 -2.45 -8.60 -7.29
N GLY A 492 -2.93 -7.86 -6.30
CA GLY A 492 -3.52 -6.55 -6.53
C GLY A 492 -3.66 -5.75 -5.24
N PHE A 493 -3.72 -4.43 -5.38
CA PHE A 493 -3.99 -3.51 -4.28
C PHE A 493 -4.80 -2.29 -4.76
N THR A 494 -5.44 -1.61 -3.82
CA THR A 494 -6.01 -0.27 -4.03
C THR A 494 -5.23 0.73 -3.20
N GLY A 495 -4.67 1.74 -3.86
CA GLY A 495 -3.87 2.79 -3.22
C GLY A 495 -4.71 3.91 -2.61
N PRO A 496 -4.06 4.93 -2.02
CA PRO A 496 -4.72 5.96 -1.22
C PRO A 496 -5.64 6.88 -2.02
N ALA A 497 -5.41 7.05 -3.33
CA ALA A 497 -6.31 7.81 -4.20
C ALA A 497 -7.47 6.95 -4.76
N GLY A 498 -7.60 5.71 -4.30
CA GLY A 498 -8.61 4.75 -4.74
C GLY A 498 -8.26 4.08 -6.07
N GLU A 499 -7.04 4.23 -6.55
CA GLU A 499 -6.53 3.59 -7.75
C GLU A 499 -6.24 2.12 -7.51
N THR A 500 -6.79 1.25 -8.36
CA THR A 500 -6.60 -0.20 -8.24
C THR A 500 -5.58 -0.68 -9.26
N TRP A 501 -4.57 -1.40 -8.79
CA TRP A 501 -3.53 -2.03 -9.59
C TRP A 501 -3.63 -3.55 -9.51
N LEU A 502 -3.52 -4.21 -10.66
CA LEU A 502 -3.50 -5.67 -10.80
C LEU A 502 -2.21 -6.11 -11.50
N PHE A 503 -1.67 -7.24 -11.05
CA PHE A 503 -0.40 -7.82 -11.51
C PHE A 503 -0.63 -9.22 -12.07
N GLY A 504 0.12 -9.58 -13.11
CA GLY A 504 0.09 -10.91 -13.72
C GLY A 504 1.37 -11.21 -14.51
N ALA A 505 1.40 -12.34 -15.21
CA ALA A 505 2.61 -12.84 -15.89
C ALA A 505 3.15 -11.90 -17.01
N GLY A 506 2.33 -10.98 -17.51
CA GLY A 506 2.69 -10.01 -18.54
C GLY A 506 2.99 -8.59 -18.05
N GLY A 507 3.00 -8.35 -16.73
CA GLY A 507 3.23 -7.02 -16.15
C GLY A 507 2.08 -6.58 -15.24
N CYS A 508 1.78 -5.29 -15.25
CA CYS A 508 0.73 -4.70 -14.43
C CYS A 508 -0.14 -3.73 -15.22
N ALA A 509 -1.37 -3.54 -14.76
CA ALA A 509 -2.27 -2.52 -15.27
C ALA A 509 -3.01 -1.84 -14.13
N ARG A 510 -3.33 -0.55 -14.33
CA ARG A 510 -4.22 0.20 -13.46
C ARG A 510 -5.63 0.10 -14.03
N LEU A 511 -6.60 -0.27 -13.21
CA LEU A 511 -7.99 -0.32 -13.63
C LEU A 511 -8.47 1.07 -14.08
N GLY A 512 -9.23 1.10 -15.18
CA GLY A 512 -9.80 2.32 -15.75
C GLY A 512 -8.96 3.02 -16.83
N ASP A 513 -7.68 2.67 -17.02
CA ASP A 513 -6.88 3.22 -18.14
C ASP A 513 -6.44 2.21 -19.19
N GLY A 514 -6.59 0.91 -18.90
CA GLY A 514 -6.37 -0.20 -19.84
C GLY A 514 -4.96 -0.29 -20.42
N ALA A 515 -3.98 0.41 -19.85
CA ALA A 515 -2.62 0.41 -20.35
C ALA A 515 -1.80 -0.70 -19.67
N LEU A 516 -1.30 -1.64 -20.48
CA LEU A 516 -0.31 -2.61 -20.04
C LEU A 516 1.00 -1.88 -19.75
N ARG A 517 1.55 -2.14 -18.57
CA ARG A 517 2.83 -1.59 -18.14
C ARG A 517 3.74 -2.71 -17.69
N ASP A 518 5.01 -2.56 -18.01
CA ASP A 518 6.05 -3.43 -17.48
C ASP A 518 6.20 -3.12 -15.98
N ALA A 519 5.97 -4.11 -15.13
CA ALA A 519 6.07 -3.95 -13.68
C ALA A 519 7.51 -3.65 -13.22
N ALA A 520 8.53 -4.16 -13.92
CA ALA A 520 9.93 -3.84 -13.65
C ALA A 520 10.22 -2.36 -13.87
N THR A 521 9.74 -1.78 -14.97
CA THR A 521 9.96 -0.34 -15.23
C THR A 521 9.00 0.58 -14.49
N THR A 522 7.85 0.07 -14.05
CA THR A 522 6.84 0.85 -13.32
C THR A 522 7.15 0.93 -11.83
N TRP A 523 7.59 -0.19 -11.25
CA TRP A 523 7.78 -0.33 -9.81
C TRP A 523 9.23 -0.65 -9.44
N GLY A 524 10.01 -1.30 -10.30
CA GLY A 524 11.40 -1.70 -10.02
C GLY A 524 12.43 -0.57 -10.07
N ARG A 525 12.06 0.72 -10.11
CA ARG A 525 13.04 1.82 -10.19
C ARG A 525 13.65 2.11 -8.82
N VAL A 526 14.98 2.19 -8.76
CA VAL A 526 15.70 2.63 -7.55
C VAL A 526 15.87 4.14 -7.61
N ALA A 527 15.72 4.81 -6.47
CA ALA A 527 15.91 6.25 -6.35
C ALA A 527 17.41 6.57 -6.33
N ASP A 528 18.09 6.47 -7.47
CA ASP A 528 19.51 6.79 -7.57
C ASP A 528 19.95 7.35 -8.92
N GLY A 529 20.73 8.43 -8.85
CA GLY A 529 21.42 9.00 -10.01
C GLY A 529 22.70 8.25 -10.38
N LEU A 530 23.34 7.48 -9.48
CA LEU A 530 24.66 6.92 -9.76
C LEU A 530 24.64 5.82 -10.82
N GLU A 531 23.71 4.87 -10.75
CA GLU A 531 23.61 3.80 -11.74
C GLU A 531 23.22 4.35 -13.12
N ALA A 532 22.34 5.36 -13.17
CA ALA A 532 21.84 5.96 -14.39
C ALA A 532 22.80 6.99 -15.02
N ASP A 533 23.28 7.95 -14.23
CA ASP A 533 24.06 9.10 -14.70
C ASP A 533 25.56 8.84 -14.64
N GLY A 534 26.02 7.96 -13.73
CA GLY A 534 27.44 7.62 -13.55
C GLY A 534 28.29 8.71 -12.93
N THR A 535 27.71 9.83 -12.53
CA THR A 535 28.42 10.92 -11.86
C THR A 535 28.81 10.50 -10.44
N VAL A 536 30.07 10.70 -10.08
CA VAL A 536 30.56 10.49 -8.71
C VAL A 536 31.18 11.80 -8.26
N ASP A 537 30.56 12.41 -7.24
CA ASP A 537 30.94 13.73 -6.71
C ASP A 537 32.05 13.61 -5.65
N ALA A 538 32.12 12.47 -4.95
CA ALA A 538 33.20 12.15 -4.05
C ALA A 538 33.30 10.64 -3.86
N ALA A 539 34.49 10.14 -3.53
CA ALA A 539 34.68 8.75 -3.19
C ALA A 539 35.84 8.56 -2.23
N PHE A 540 35.76 7.56 -1.36
CA PHE A 540 36.89 7.15 -0.54
C PHE A 540 36.78 5.67 -0.11
N THR A 541 37.92 5.05 0.21
CA THR A 541 37.96 3.79 0.95
C THR A 541 38.24 4.10 2.42
N GLY A 542 37.30 3.75 3.29
CA GLY A 542 37.34 4.06 4.71
C GLY A 542 38.28 3.17 5.52
N ALA A 543 38.51 3.57 6.77
CA ALA A 543 39.29 2.80 7.73
C ALA A 543 38.60 1.48 8.12
N ASP A 544 37.28 1.36 7.90
CA ASP A 544 36.52 0.11 8.03
C ASP A 544 36.72 -0.86 6.87
N GLY A 545 37.52 -0.48 5.87
CA GLY A 545 37.81 -1.29 4.69
C GLY A 545 36.69 -1.28 3.65
N ARG A 546 35.68 -0.41 3.78
CA ARG A 546 34.59 -0.26 2.82
C ARG A 546 34.82 0.93 1.91
N THR A 547 34.28 0.87 0.69
CA THR A 547 34.36 1.96 -0.28
C THR A 547 33.03 2.67 -0.38
N TYR A 548 33.06 4.00 -0.32
CA TYR A 548 31.90 4.89 -0.34
C TYR A 548 31.96 5.80 -1.56
N LEU A 549 30.88 5.84 -2.34
CA LEU A 549 30.73 6.73 -3.49
C LEU A 549 29.51 7.64 -3.26
N PHE A 550 29.70 8.94 -3.42
CA PHE A 550 28.69 9.98 -3.24
C PHE A 550 28.25 10.52 -4.60
N SER A 551 26.94 10.70 -4.78
CA SER A 551 26.34 11.23 -6.00
C SER A 551 25.05 11.99 -5.65
N GLY A 552 25.07 13.30 -5.85
CA GLY A 552 23.96 14.19 -5.51
C GLY A 552 23.65 14.10 -4.01
N PRO A 553 22.39 13.82 -3.61
CA PRO A 553 22.00 13.71 -2.20
C PRO A 553 22.19 12.32 -1.61
N ASN A 554 22.65 11.32 -2.38
CA ASN A 554 22.74 9.92 -1.98
C ASN A 554 24.18 9.41 -2.01
N TYR A 555 24.42 8.32 -1.31
CA TYR A 555 25.67 7.58 -1.39
C TYR A 555 25.43 6.07 -1.42
N VAL A 556 26.39 5.35 -1.99
CA VAL A 556 26.43 3.90 -2.02
C VAL A 556 27.69 3.38 -1.33
N ARG A 557 27.64 2.13 -0.88
CA ARG A 557 28.73 1.47 -0.18
C ARG A 557 29.05 0.10 -0.78
N TYR A 558 30.33 -0.25 -0.81
CA TYR A 558 30.83 -1.57 -1.20
C TYR A 558 31.67 -2.15 -0.06
N SER A 559 31.33 -3.36 0.39
CA SER A 559 32.12 -4.07 1.41
C SER A 559 33.24 -4.98 0.85
N GLY A 560 33.37 -5.13 -0.47
CA GLY A 560 34.36 -6.02 -1.08
C GLY A 560 35.05 -5.44 -2.32
N ASP A 561 36.18 -6.03 -2.71
CA ASP A 561 37.09 -5.49 -3.73
C ASP A 561 36.54 -5.52 -5.16
N GLY A 562 35.46 -6.28 -5.40
CA GLY A 562 34.87 -6.49 -6.73
C GLY A 562 33.99 -5.34 -7.24
N HIS A 563 33.53 -4.44 -6.36
CA HIS A 563 32.67 -3.28 -6.67
C HIS A 563 31.48 -3.55 -7.63
N GLY A 564 31.00 -4.80 -7.72
CA GLY A 564 30.05 -5.22 -8.76
C GLY A 564 28.59 -4.93 -8.45
N HIS A 565 28.24 -4.94 -7.16
CA HIS A 565 26.93 -4.55 -6.63
C HIS A 565 27.15 -3.80 -5.33
N VAL A 566 26.29 -2.82 -5.07
CA VAL A 566 26.29 -2.11 -3.80
C VAL A 566 25.82 -3.04 -2.69
N ASP A 567 26.22 -2.72 -1.46
CA ASP A 567 25.71 -3.41 -0.29
C ASP A 567 24.19 -3.26 -0.18
N GLU A 568 23.52 -4.28 0.34
CA GLU A 568 22.10 -4.21 0.64
C GLU A 568 21.75 -3.03 1.56
N GLY A 569 20.62 -2.38 1.27
CA GLY A 569 20.17 -1.19 2.01
C GLY A 569 20.73 0.12 1.46
N TYR A 570 21.47 0.07 0.34
CA TYR A 570 21.94 1.23 -0.40
C TYR A 570 21.21 1.36 -1.75
N PRO A 571 21.03 2.58 -2.28
CA PRO A 571 21.52 3.88 -1.76
C PRO A 571 20.92 4.34 -0.45
N ARG A 572 21.67 5.18 0.26
CA ARG A 572 21.17 5.91 1.43
C ARG A 572 21.38 7.42 1.25
N PRO A 573 20.51 8.27 1.82
CA PRO A 573 20.70 9.71 1.71
C PRO A 573 21.89 10.19 2.56
N ILE A 574 22.66 11.14 2.04
CA ILE A 574 23.89 11.64 2.67
C ILE A 574 23.58 12.41 3.96
N ALA A 575 22.54 13.25 3.92
CA ALA A 575 22.11 14.08 5.04
C ALA A 575 21.82 13.26 6.29
N GLU A 576 21.55 11.98 6.11
CA GLU A 576 21.21 11.09 7.18
C GLU A 576 22.39 10.52 7.96
N ASP A 577 23.51 10.28 7.27
CA ASP A 577 24.61 9.46 7.78
C ASP A 577 25.93 10.23 7.88
N TRP A 578 26.05 11.40 7.23
CA TRP A 578 27.32 12.11 7.10
C TRP A 578 27.28 13.50 7.72
N GLY A 579 27.04 13.58 9.03
CA GLY A 579 27.14 14.83 9.79
C GLY A 579 26.21 15.95 9.31
N GLY A 580 25.08 15.58 8.69
CA GLY A 580 24.07 16.52 8.16
C GLY A 580 24.41 17.15 6.80
N LEU A 581 25.42 16.65 6.09
CA LEU A 581 25.76 17.14 4.74
C LEU A 581 24.65 16.80 3.74
N SER A 582 24.20 17.78 2.94
CA SER A 582 23.20 17.53 1.89
C SER A 582 23.80 16.92 0.61
N ALA A 583 25.10 17.07 0.41
CA ALA A 583 25.91 16.49 -0.66
C ALA A 583 27.39 16.51 -0.24
N VAL A 584 28.24 15.72 -0.92
CA VAL A 584 29.68 15.70 -0.70
C VAL A 584 30.39 16.02 -2.02
N ASP A 585 31.12 17.14 -2.04
CA ASP A 585 31.90 17.65 -3.17
C ASP A 585 33.32 17.05 -3.23
N ALA A 586 33.87 16.58 -2.10
CA ALA A 586 35.17 15.93 -2.03
C ALA A 586 35.29 15.08 -0.76
N ALA A 587 36.06 13.99 -0.84
CA ALA A 587 36.36 13.12 0.29
C ALA A 587 37.82 12.68 0.28
N VAL A 588 38.44 12.54 1.45
CA VAL A 588 39.81 12.01 1.58
C VAL A 588 40.02 11.32 2.92
N VAL A 589 40.80 10.24 2.92
CA VAL A 589 41.35 9.66 4.14
C VAL A 589 42.81 10.09 4.28
N MET A 590 43.12 10.81 5.35
CA MET A 590 44.44 11.39 5.60
C MET A 590 44.78 11.29 7.08
N GLY A 591 45.99 10.82 7.41
CA GLY A 591 46.44 10.72 8.81
C GLY A 591 45.57 9.81 9.68
N GLY A 592 44.91 8.82 9.08
CA GLY A 592 43.95 7.93 9.75
C GLY A 592 42.56 8.54 9.95
N GLN A 593 42.33 9.77 9.49
CA GLN A 593 41.05 10.48 9.61
C GLN A 593 40.36 10.58 8.25
N THR A 594 39.03 10.46 8.23
CA THR A 594 38.21 10.68 7.04
C THR A 594 37.67 12.10 7.04
N HIS A 595 37.89 12.84 5.96
CA HIS A 595 37.46 14.22 5.78
C HIS A 595 36.48 14.29 4.62
N LEU A 596 35.29 14.83 4.87
CA LEU A 596 34.24 15.05 3.88
C LEU A 596 33.94 16.53 3.75
N PHE A 597 33.78 16.97 2.51
CA PHE A 597 33.54 18.36 2.15
C PHE A 597 32.21 18.46 1.45
N GLY A 598 31.25 19.14 2.04
CA GLY A 598 29.95 19.38 1.43
C GLY A 598 29.85 20.71 0.70
N LYS A 599 28.67 20.95 0.11
CA LYS A 599 28.34 22.20 -0.57
C LYS A 599 28.50 23.40 0.36
N GLY A 600 28.90 24.54 -0.20
CA GLY A 600 29.12 25.78 0.55
C GLY A 600 30.29 25.74 1.53
N GLY A 601 31.23 24.80 1.36
CA GLY A 601 32.45 24.73 2.17
C GLY A 601 32.32 23.97 3.49
N GLN A 602 31.18 23.33 3.76
CA GLN A 602 31.01 22.54 4.99
C GLN A 602 32.06 21.43 5.07
N HIS A 603 32.63 21.22 6.25
CA HIS A 603 33.65 20.19 6.48
C HIS A 603 33.23 19.30 7.65
N VAL A 604 33.20 17.99 7.42
CA VAL A 604 33.01 16.95 8.44
C VAL A 604 34.27 16.11 8.55
N ARG A 605 34.65 15.71 9.76
CA ARG A 605 35.79 14.84 10.02
C ARG A 605 35.39 13.68 10.91
N TYR A 606 35.94 12.50 10.63
CA TYR A 606 35.80 11.29 11.43
C TYR A 606 37.17 10.67 11.70
N SER A 607 37.50 10.47 12.97
CA SER A 607 38.65 9.67 13.41
C SER A 607 38.27 8.21 13.67
N SER A 608 36.97 7.93 13.85
CA SER A 608 36.44 6.58 14.02
C SER A 608 36.14 5.92 12.67
N ALA A 609 36.27 4.59 12.63
CA ALA A 609 35.92 3.77 11.48
C ALA A 609 34.42 3.41 11.40
N ASP A 610 33.62 3.67 12.44
CA ASP A 610 32.18 3.38 12.42
C ASP A 610 31.34 4.48 11.75
N TYR A 611 31.92 5.66 11.54
CA TYR A 611 31.32 6.83 10.90
C TYR A 611 29.98 7.29 11.51
N THR A 612 29.66 6.85 12.74
CA THR A 612 28.37 7.14 13.37
C THR A 612 28.29 8.57 13.90
N THR A 613 29.42 9.07 14.42
CA THR A 613 29.53 10.38 15.07
C THR A 613 30.76 11.12 14.54
N PRO A 614 30.61 12.35 14.02
CA PRO A 614 31.75 13.19 13.67
C PRO A 614 32.63 13.50 14.87
N ASP A 615 33.88 13.85 14.60
CA ASP A 615 34.79 14.35 15.63
C ASP A 615 34.24 15.62 16.30
N GLU A 616 34.59 15.81 17.57
CA GLU A 616 34.22 17.01 18.32
C GLU A 616 34.60 18.30 17.58
N GLY A 617 33.64 19.22 17.48
CA GLY A 617 33.80 20.49 16.76
C GLY A 617 33.56 20.41 15.25
N PHE A 618 33.08 19.28 14.72
CA PHE A 618 32.60 19.13 13.34
C PHE A 618 31.09 18.79 13.32
N PRO A 619 30.33 19.18 12.27
CA PRO A 619 30.73 19.92 11.07
C PRO A 619 31.21 21.35 11.35
N LYS A 620 32.11 21.86 10.52
CA LYS A 620 32.53 23.27 10.48
C LYS A 620 32.01 23.96 9.23
N ALA A 621 31.63 25.23 9.36
CA ALA A 621 31.42 26.10 8.22
C ALA A 621 32.76 26.41 7.55
N ALA A 622 32.72 26.62 6.22
CA ALA A 622 33.83 26.97 5.33
C ALA A 622 35.16 27.34 6.02
N MET A 623 36.18 26.52 5.78
CA MET A 623 37.54 26.79 6.22
C MET A 623 38.44 26.92 4.98
N ASP A 624 38.60 28.15 4.49
CA ASP A 624 39.40 28.45 3.28
C ASP A 624 40.88 28.02 3.44
N ASP A 625 41.40 28.00 4.67
CA ASP A 625 42.81 27.70 4.96
C ASP A 625 43.12 26.22 5.28
N LEU A 626 42.13 25.30 5.24
CA LEU A 626 42.36 23.90 5.68
C LEU A 626 43.51 23.23 4.92
N TRP A 627 43.64 23.53 3.63
CA TRP A 627 44.57 22.86 2.74
C TRP A 627 45.88 23.62 2.55
N ALA A 628 45.94 24.92 2.88
CA ALA A 628 47.05 25.80 2.50
C ALA A 628 47.51 25.58 1.04
N LEU A 629 46.56 25.62 0.10
CA LEU A 629 46.80 25.35 -1.32
C LEU A 629 47.84 26.33 -1.92
N PRO A 630 48.63 25.90 -2.90
CA PRO A 630 49.50 26.82 -3.63
C PRO A 630 48.68 27.88 -4.38
N PRO A 631 49.22 29.11 -4.55
CA PRO A 631 48.53 30.18 -5.25
C PRO A 631 48.07 29.77 -6.65
N GLY A 632 46.85 30.17 -7.01
CA GLY A 632 46.26 29.90 -8.32
C GLY A 632 45.49 28.58 -8.41
N MET A 633 45.38 27.80 -7.33
CA MET A 633 44.44 26.67 -7.28
C MET A 633 43.11 27.08 -6.65
N GLU A 634 42.01 26.64 -7.26
CA GLU A 634 40.67 26.70 -6.70
C GLU A 634 40.44 25.59 -5.66
N ARG A 635 39.25 25.58 -5.02
CA ARG A 635 38.85 24.51 -4.11
C ARG A 635 38.88 23.15 -4.84
N PRO A 636 39.50 22.11 -4.25
CA PRO A 636 39.56 20.80 -4.87
C PRO A 636 38.16 20.19 -5.06
N THR A 637 37.91 19.65 -6.24
CA THR A 637 36.74 18.81 -6.58
C THR A 637 37.02 17.33 -6.34
N ALA A 638 38.28 16.91 -6.25
CA ALA A 638 38.63 15.56 -5.85
C ALA A 638 39.97 15.55 -5.13
N VAL A 639 40.13 14.62 -4.18
CA VAL A 639 41.39 14.40 -3.48
C VAL A 639 41.67 12.90 -3.47
N VAL A 640 42.82 12.49 -4.00
CA VAL A 640 43.19 11.09 -4.18
C VAL A 640 44.46 10.81 -3.42
N ALA A 641 44.38 9.92 -2.42
CA ALA A 641 45.55 9.37 -1.75
C ALA A 641 46.16 8.26 -2.61
N THR A 642 47.42 8.41 -3.01
CA THR A 642 48.15 7.43 -3.80
C THR A 642 48.84 6.39 -2.90
N PRO A 643 49.07 5.15 -3.37
CA PRO A 643 49.66 4.09 -2.55
C PRO A 643 51.06 4.40 -1.98
N ASP A 644 51.78 5.35 -2.58
CA ASP A 644 53.09 5.83 -2.13
C ASP A 644 53.01 6.89 -1.00
N GLY A 645 51.80 7.21 -0.53
CA GLY A 645 51.56 8.18 0.54
C GLY A 645 51.44 9.63 0.08
N GLY A 646 51.47 9.89 -1.23
CA GLY A 646 51.15 11.19 -1.81
C GLY A 646 49.66 11.51 -1.77
N LEU A 647 49.33 12.80 -1.79
CA LEU A 647 47.95 13.26 -1.98
C LEU A 647 47.87 14.12 -3.24
N SER A 648 47.01 13.74 -4.19
CA SER A 648 46.73 14.54 -5.37
C SER A 648 45.41 15.28 -5.23
N PHE A 649 45.44 16.60 -5.43
CA PHE A 649 44.31 17.50 -5.31
C PHE A 649 43.93 18.01 -6.68
N PHE A 650 42.73 17.72 -7.12
CA PHE A 650 42.20 18.12 -8.41
C PHE A 650 41.25 19.28 -8.25
N ALA A 651 41.43 20.32 -9.05
CA ALA A 651 40.51 21.45 -9.14
C ALA A 651 40.29 21.76 -10.63
N GLY A 652 39.07 21.51 -11.11
CA GLY A 652 38.76 21.62 -12.53
C GLY A 652 39.61 20.66 -13.38
N THR A 653 40.45 21.21 -14.25
CA THR A 653 41.36 20.45 -15.14
C THR A 653 42.81 20.41 -14.63
N GLN A 654 43.07 20.97 -13.44
CA GLN A 654 44.40 21.05 -12.85
C GLN A 654 44.55 20.10 -11.67
N VAL A 655 45.80 19.72 -11.40
CA VAL A 655 46.19 18.92 -10.24
C VAL A 655 47.44 19.50 -9.59
N VAL A 656 47.51 19.40 -8.27
CA VAL A 656 48.76 19.50 -7.50
C VAL A 656 48.93 18.26 -6.66
N THR A 657 50.17 17.95 -6.32
CA THR A 657 50.49 16.86 -5.39
C THR A 657 51.13 17.44 -4.13
N TYR A 658 50.67 16.95 -2.98
CA TYR A 658 51.28 17.19 -1.68
C TYR A 658 52.14 15.98 -1.30
N ASP A 659 53.42 16.23 -1.04
CA ASP A 659 54.30 15.24 -0.45
C ASP A 659 54.42 15.49 1.04
N HIS A 660 53.82 14.59 1.84
CA HIS A 660 53.86 14.65 3.30
C HIS A 660 55.27 14.52 3.91
N ASN A 661 56.20 13.82 3.25
CA ASN A 661 57.56 13.58 3.75
C ASN A 661 58.40 14.85 3.63
N GLN A 662 58.26 15.54 2.50
CA GLN A 662 59.00 16.75 2.19
C GLN A 662 58.23 18.04 2.56
N ARG A 663 56.96 17.91 2.98
CA ARG A 663 56.04 19.01 3.33
C ARG A 663 56.00 20.11 2.25
N TRP A 664 55.90 19.71 0.99
CA TRP A 664 55.91 20.63 -0.15
C TRP A 664 54.78 20.34 -1.14
N TRP A 665 54.42 21.36 -1.90
CA TRP A 665 53.44 21.33 -2.98
C TRP A 665 54.13 21.36 -4.34
N SER A 666 53.69 20.51 -5.26
CA SER A 666 54.02 20.68 -6.67
C SER A 666 53.43 21.98 -7.23
N ALA A 667 54.01 22.48 -8.33
CA ALA A 667 53.33 23.49 -9.14
C ALA A 667 52.01 22.92 -9.70
N PRO A 668 50.96 23.73 -9.88
CA PRO A 668 49.75 23.33 -10.61
C PRO A 668 50.09 22.88 -12.03
N ARG A 669 49.56 21.73 -12.43
CA ARG A 669 49.76 21.17 -13.78
C ARG A 669 48.44 20.66 -14.35
N PRO A 670 48.29 20.59 -15.68
CA PRO A 670 47.11 19.95 -16.27
C PRO A 670 47.00 18.49 -15.84
N ALA A 671 45.81 18.07 -15.40
CA ALA A 671 45.56 16.72 -14.89
C ALA A 671 45.90 15.64 -15.93
N HIS A 672 45.61 15.89 -17.21
CA HIS A 672 45.90 14.97 -18.32
C HIS A 672 47.40 14.74 -18.59
N GLU A 673 48.27 15.69 -18.20
CA GLU A 673 49.73 15.50 -18.28
C GLU A 673 50.27 14.72 -17.08
N ALA A 674 49.65 14.90 -15.92
CA ALA A 674 50.09 14.28 -14.67
C ALA A 674 49.56 12.83 -14.53
N TRP A 675 48.38 12.53 -15.08
CA TRP A 675 47.73 11.23 -14.95
C TRP A 675 47.49 10.60 -16.33
N GLY A 676 48.22 9.51 -16.60
CA GLY A 676 48.20 8.86 -17.90
C GLY A 676 46.83 8.36 -18.30
N GLY A 677 46.39 8.65 -19.52
CA GLY A 677 45.10 8.21 -20.05
C GLY A 677 43.91 9.12 -19.73
N LEU A 678 44.08 10.17 -18.93
CA LEU A 678 43.09 11.26 -18.86
C LEU A 678 43.11 12.04 -20.18
N PRO A 679 41.93 12.34 -20.79
CA PRO A 679 41.88 13.19 -21.96
C PRO A 679 42.06 14.67 -21.59
N GLU A 680 42.52 15.46 -22.56
CA GLU A 680 42.59 16.91 -22.42
C GLU A 680 41.22 17.51 -22.09
N GLY A 681 41.18 18.48 -21.17
CA GLY A 681 39.94 19.10 -20.70
C GLY A 681 39.10 18.26 -19.72
N ALA A 682 39.55 17.06 -19.34
CA ALA A 682 38.87 16.25 -18.33
C ALA A 682 38.83 16.95 -16.97
N LYS A 683 37.64 16.97 -16.36
CA LYS A 683 37.43 17.40 -14.97
C LYS A 683 37.30 16.17 -14.09
N VAL A 684 38.12 16.09 -13.04
CA VAL A 684 38.08 14.99 -12.08
C VAL A 684 37.08 15.34 -10.97
N GLY A 685 36.04 14.51 -10.85
CA GLY A 685 34.98 14.67 -9.84
C GLY A 685 35.22 13.83 -8.60
N ALA A 686 35.92 12.70 -8.70
CA ALA A 686 36.24 11.88 -7.53
C ALA A 686 37.41 10.96 -7.83
N GLY A 687 38.04 10.43 -6.79
CA GLY A 687 38.92 9.29 -6.92
C GLY A 687 39.26 8.69 -5.57
N PHE A 688 39.61 7.41 -5.58
CA PHE A 688 39.98 6.68 -4.37
C PHE A 688 40.99 5.57 -4.70
N THR A 689 41.73 5.14 -3.70
CA THR A 689 42.55 3.93 -3.78
C THR A 689 41.78 2.79 -3.12
N GLY A 690 41.48 1.75 -3.90
CA GLY A 690 40.78 0.56 -3.45
C GLY A 690 41.64 -0.29 -2.54
N ARG A 691 41.01 -1.20 -1.78
CA ARG A 691 41.72 -2.19 -0.96
C ARG A 691 42.55 -3.17 -1.81
N ASP A 692 42.20 -3.31 -3.09
CA ASP A 692 42.97 -4.05 -4.08
C ASP A 692 44.27 -3.34 -4.51
N GLY A 693 44.57 -2.17 -3.93
CA GLY A 693 45.76 -1.36 -4.20
C GLY A 693 45.68 -0.56 -5.49
N ARG A 694 44.55 -0.59 -6.20
CA ARG A 694 44.36 0.14 -7.46
C ARG A 694 43.75 1.51 -7.21
N ILE A 695 44.14 2.47 -8.04
CA ILE A 695 43.57 3.81 -8.02
C ILE A 695 42.41 3.87 -9.01
N TYR A 696 41.27 4.38 -8.56
CA TYR A 696 40.08 4.62 -9.36
C TYR A 696 39.86 6.13 -9.47
N LEU A 697 39.80 6.66 -10.70
CA LEU A 697 39.68 8.09 -10.96
C LEU A 697 38.46 8.36 -11.83
N PHE A 698 37.49 9.09 -11.30
CA PHE A 698 36.23 9.44 -11.97
C PHE A 698 36.34 10.83 -12.55
N TYR A 699 36.01 10.95 -13.84
CA TYR A 699 36.14 12.19 -14.57
C TYR A 699 35.02 12.37 -15.59
N GLN A 700 34.81 13.62 -15.96
CA GLN A 700 33.95 14.00 -17.07
C GLN A 700 34.76 14.85 -18.05
N ALA A 701 34.83 14.38 -19.31
CA ALA A 701 35.40 15.16 -20.40
C ALA A 701 34.30 15.96 -21.11
N PRO A 702 34.63 17.07 -21.78
CA PRO A 702 33.65 17.85 -22.56
C PRO A 702 32.88 16.96 -23.52
N GLU A 703 31.55 17.11 -23.55
CA GLU A 703 30.64 16.37 -24.45
C GLU A 703 30.70 14.84 -24.30
N GLN A 704 31.26 14.33 -23.19
CA GLN A 704 31.30 12.91 -22.87
C GLN A 704 30.55 12.61 -21.57
N ALA A 705 29.89 11.44 -21.55
CA ALA A 705 29.32 10.91 -20.32
C ALA A 705 30.40 10.64 -19.27
N PRO A 706 30.06 10.63 -17.97
CA PRO A 706 30.99 10.31 -16.89
C PRO A 706 31.71 8.97 -17.10
N ARG A 707 33.02 8.99 -16.93
CA ARG A 707 33.92 7.85 -17.11
C ARG A 707 34.85 7.69 -15.92
N TYR A 708 35.48 6.53 -15.84
CA TYR A 708 36.53 6.29 -14.87
C TYR A 708 37.72 5.55 -15.46
N LEU A 709 38.88 5.86 -14.91
CA LEU A 709 40.15 5.18 -15.14
C LEU A 709 40.48 4.32 -13.94
N ARG A 710 41.28 3.28 -14.19
CA ARG A 710 41.85 2.42 -13.14
C ARG A 710 43.34 2.29 -13.36
N TYR A 711 44.11 2.36 -12.29
CA TYR A 711 45.57 2.26 -12.32
C TYR A 711 46.04 1.17 -11.36
N THR A 712 46.75 0.18 -11.88
CA THR A 712 47.56 -0.75 -11.07
C THR A 712 48.96 -0.20 -10.83
N ASP A 713 49.48 0.65 -11.74
CA ASP A 713 50.73 1.38 -11.54
C ASP A 713 50.56 2.45 -10.44
N PRO A 714 51.27 2.37 -9.30
CA PRO A 714 51.20 3.40 -8.25
C PRO A 714 51.60 4.79 -8.75
N ALA A 715 52.47 4.86 -9.77
CA ALA A 715 52.89 6.11 -10.39
C ALA A 715 51.92 6.60 -11.47
N HIS A 716 50.79 5.93 -11.68
CA HIS A 716 49.68 6.34 -12.55
C HIS A 716 50.10 6.82 -13.96
N ARG A 717 51.20 6.25 -14.49
CA ARG A 717 51.77 6.66 -15.78
C ARG A 717 50.95 6.20 -16.98
N ALA A 718 50.24 5.08 -16.81
CA ALA A 718 49.32 4.55 -17.79
C ALA A 718 48.15 3.88 -17.07
N ALA A 719 46.94 4.09 -17.57
CA ALA A 719 45.76 3.38 -17.10
C ALA A 719 45.81 1.90 -17.54
N ASP A 720 45.12 1.05 -16.78
CA ASP A 720 45.02 -0.38 -17.07
C ASP A 720 44.35 -0.65 -18.44
N GLU A 721 44.63 -1.81 -19.01
CA GLU A 721 43.97 -2.26 -20.24
C GLU A 721 42.44 -2.27 -20.09
N ARG A 722 41.75 -1.79 -21.13
CA ARG A 722 40.27 -1.60 -21.22
C ARG A 722 39.72 -0.39 -20.46
N PHE A 723 40.57 0.51 -19.97
CA PHE A 723 40.16 1.81 -19.41
C PHE A 723 40.54 2.95 -20.36
N PRO A 724 39.77 4.05 -20.42
CA PRO A 724 38.62 4.38 -19.56
C PRO A 724 37.34 3.58 -19.86
N ARG A 725 36.51 3.38 -18.84
CA ARG A 725 35.17 2.76 -18.94
C ARG A 725 34.08 3.77 -18.55
N SER A 726 32.85 3.51 -19.01
CA SER A 726 31.65 4.23 -18.53
C SER A 726 31.50 4.04 -17.03
N SER A 727 31.21 5.11 -16.30
CA SER A 727 30.82 5.02 -14.89
C SER A 727 29.37 4.57 -14.75
N ALA A 728 28.49 5.11 -15.60
CA ALA A 728 27.08 4.75 -15.65
C ALA A 728 26.90 3.27 -15.99
N GLY A 729 25.95 2.64 -15.31
CA GLY A 729 25.65 1.22 -15.41
C GLY A 729 26.77 0.31 -14.95
N VAL A 730 27.86 0.81 -14.32
CA VAL A 730 28.93 -0.01 -13.72
C VAL A 730 28.93 0.16 -12.21
N TRP A 731 28.87 1.39 -11.75
CA TRP A 731 28.80 1.74 -10.33
C TRP A 731 27.35 2.01 -9.93
N GLY A 732 27.02 1.77 -8.66
CA GLY A 732 25.70 2.00 -8.10
C GLY A 732 24.72 0.85 -8.31
N ARG A 733 25.14 -0.26 -8.94
CA ARG A 733 24.26 -1.39 -9.27
C ARG A 733 23.62 -1.99 -8.04
N VAL A 734 22.30 -1.92 -7.98
CA VAL A 734 21.49 -2.53 -6.91
C VAL A 734 20.98 -3.90 -7.37
N ASP A 735 21.11 -4.91 -6.52
CA ASP A 735 20.49 -6.21 -6.76
C ASP A 735 18.98 -6.13 -6.55
N ASN A 736 18.23 -6.02 -7.64
CA ASN A 736 16.79 -5.75 -7.63
C ASN A 736 16.01 -6.76 -8.47
N ARG A 737 15.41 -7.75 -7.79
CA ARG A 737 14.65 -8.84 -8.40
C ARG A 737 13.37 -8.35 -9.09
N LEU A 738 12.73 -7.31 -8.56
CA LEU A 738 11.54 -6.73 -9.19
C LEU A 738 11.90 -6.11 -10.55
N ALA A 739 13.03 -5.38 -10.63
CA ALA A 739 13.55 -4.83 -11.88
C ALA A 739 14.02 -5.92 -12.86
N GLN A 740 14.54 -7.04 -12.35
CA GLN A 740 15.04 -8.14 -13.18
C GLN A 740 13.92 -9.04 -13.73
N THR A 741 12.86 -9.27 -12.96
CA THR A 741 11.84 -10.28 -13.27
C THR A 741 10.48 -9.70 -13.64
N GLY A 742 10.18 -8.47 -13.23
CA GLY A 742 8.85 -7.88 -13.37
C GLY A 742 7.75 -8.63 -12.59
N ARG A 743 8.09 -9.59 -11.73
CA ARG A 743 7.13 -10.45 -11.04
C ARG A 743 6.78 -9.89 -9.67
N VAL A 744 5.48 -9.80 -9.39
CA VAL A 744 4.93 -9.46 -8.06
C VAL A 744 4.16 -10.67 -7.54
N ASP A 745 4.68 -11.26 -6.47
CA ASP A 745 4.13 -12.45 -5.81
C ASP A 745 2.99 -12.09 -4.84
N ALA A 746 3.13 -10.96 -4.15
CA ALA A 746 2.15 -10.45 -3.21
C ALA A 746 2.25 -8.93 -3.12
N ALA A 747 1.12 -8.29 -2.84
CA ALA A 747 1.02 -6.86 -2.60
C ALA A 747 0.29 -6.61 -1.28
N LEU A 748 0.81 -5.69 -0.48
CA LEU A 748 0.19 -5.23 0.77
C LEU A 748 0.22 -3.71 0.80
N PHE A 749 -0.96 -3.10 0.79
CA PHE A 749 -1.10 -1.70 1.09
C PHE A 749 -1.52 -1.52 2.55
N VAL A 750 -0.72 -0.76 3.30
CA VAL A 750 -1.03 -0.35 4.66
C VAL A 750 -1.54 1.10 4.57
N PRO A 751 -2.84 1.35 4.85
CA PRO A 751 -3.39 2.69 4.79
C PRO A 751 -2.74 3.60 5.81
N ALA A 752 -2.84 4.91 5.55
CA ALA A 752 -2.45 5.96 6.48
C ALA A 752 -3.14 5.79 7.85
N ASP A 753 -2.41 6.06 8.92
CA ASP A 753 -2.91 6.07 10.30
C ASP A 753 -2.59 7.45 10.90
N GLY A 754 -3.59 8.31 11.04
CA GLY A 754 -3.40 9.72 11.38
C GLY A 754 -2.69 10.52 10.29
N ASP A 755 -1.67 11.30 10.67
CA ASP A 755 -0.89 12.16 9.76
C ASP A 755 0.22 11.40 8.99
N GLU A 756 0.39 10.09 9.23
CA GLU A 756 1.38 9.30 8.49
C GLU A 756 0.88 8.91 7.09
N ALA A 757 1.75 9.05 6.08
CA ALA A 757 1.46 8.59 4.74
C ALA A 757 1.34 7.05 4.66
N GLY A 758 0.35 6.56 3.91
CA GLY A 758 0.19 5.14 3.63
C GLY A 758 1.39 4.53 2.91
N ARG A 759 1.59 3.23 3.09
CA ARG A 759 2.77 2.50 2.62
C ARG A 759 2.37 1.30 1.79
N LEU A 760 3.00 1.15 0.63
CA LEU A 760 2.87 -0.02 -0.23
C LEU A 760 4.11 -0.90 -0.09
N TYR A 761 3.87 -2.19 0.11
CA TYR A 761 4.88 -3.25 0.06
C TYR A 761 4.59 -4.18 -1.12
N LEU A 762 5.56 -4.30 -2.04
CA LEU A 762 5.51 -5.25 -3.14
C LEU A 762 6.58 -6.32 -2.94
N VAL A 763 6.17 -7.59 -2.97
CA VAL A 763 7.06 -8.73 -2.78
C VAL A 763 7.39 -9.39 -4.12
N SER A 764 8.68 -9.63 -4.34
CA SER A 764 9.20 -10.34 -5.50
C SER A 764 10.24 -11.36 -5.03
N GLY A 765 9.85 -12.63 -4.94
CA GLY A 765 10.69 -13.72 -4.44
C GLY A 765 11.16 -13.53 -2.99
N ASP A 766 12.45 -13.24 -2.80
CA ASP A 766 13.15 -13.04 -1.52
C ASP A 766 13.48 -11.55 -1.27
N GLN A 767 12.83 -10.65 -1.98
CA GLN A 767 12.99 -9.22 -1.83
C GLN A 767 11.64 -8.53 -1.72
N TYR A 768 11.64 -7.39 -1.05
CA TYR A 768 10.50 -6.51 -1.00
C TYR A 768 10.92 -5.06 -1.27
N ALA A 769 10.05 -4.35 -2.00
CA ALA A 769 10.15 -2.93 -2.26
C ALA A 769 9.11 -2.19 -1.43
N ARG A 770 9.46 -0.97 -0.98
CA ARG A 770 8.58 -0.08 -0.22
C ARG A 770 8.38 1.23 -0.95
N TYR A 771 7.15 1.75 -0.91
CA TYR A 771 6.78 3.05 -1.43
C TYR A 771 5.93 3.79 -0.38
N THR A 772 6.25 5.06 -0.16
CA THR A 772 5.54 5.92 0.80
C THR A 772 4.89 7.13 0.13
N GLY A 773 3.63 7.44 0.46
CA GLY A 773 2.92 8.63 -0.06
C GLY A 773 2.19 8.37 -1.38
N ASP A 774 2.30 9.29 -2.35
CA ASP A 774 1.67 9.13 -3.67
C ASP A 774 2.23 7.91 -4.41
N LEU A 775 1.35 6.96 -4.76
CA LEU A 775 1.67 5.70 -5.44
C LEU A 775 1.54 5.81 -6.96
N SER A 776 1.96 6.94 -7.52
CA SER A 776 1.95 7.16 -8.96
C SER A 776 2.95 6.27 -9.72
N ALA A 777 2.53 5.84 -10.91
CA ALA A 777 3.30 4.93 -11.76
C ALA A 777 4.68 5.51 -12.12
N GLY A 778 5.74 4.70 -12.01
CA GLY A 778 7.10 5.12 -12.38
C GLY A 778 7.85 5.88 -11.28
N ARG A 779 7.27 5.98 -10.09
CA ARG A 779 7.97 6.43 -8.88
C ARG A 779 9.07 5.44 -8.51
N ALA A 780 10.20 5.97 -8.08
CA ALA A 780 11.27 5.17 -7.52
C ALA A 780 10.90 4.67 -6.12
N MET A 781 11.31 3.44 -5.79
CA MET A 781 11.16 2.91 -4.44
C MET A 781 11.90 3.79 -3.42
N ASP A 782 11.47 3.70 -2.16
CA ASP A 782 12.07 4.47 -1.08
C ASP A 782 13.59 4.17 -0.99
N PRO A 783 14.43 5.14 -0.60
CA PRO A 783 15.86 4.92 -0.41
C PRO A 783 16.15 3.72 0.51
N GLY A 784 17.17 2.95 0.13
CA GLY A 784 17.57 1.74 0.83
C GLY A 784 16.70 0.51 0.56
N TYR A 785 15.83 0.56 -0.46
CA TYR A 785 15.13 -0.57 -1.06
C TYR A 785 15.63 -0.85 -2.49
N PRO A 786 15.50 -2.09 -3.01
CA PRO A 786 14.82 -3.22 -2.40
C PRO A 786 15.69 -3.80 -1.28
N ARG A 787 15.03 -4.35 -0.27
CA ARG A 787 15.72 -5.08 0.77
C ARG A 787 15.53 -6.55 0.53
N ARG A 788 16.59 -7.31 0.81
CA ARG A 788 16.38 -8.72 1.00
C ARG A 788 15.55 -8.87 2.24
N VAL A 789 14.85 -9.96 2.18
CA VAL A 789 14.18 -10.62 3.26
C VAL A 789 15.25 -11.16 4.26
N ASP A 790 16.21 -10.34 4.72
CA ASP A 790 17.07 -10.56 5.90
C ASP A 790 18.28 -9.63 5.96
N ARG A 791 18.32 -8.75 6.96
CA ARG A 791 19.49 -8.48 7.81
C ARG A 791 19.00 -8.01 9.19
N GLY A 792 18.89 -8.95 10.13
CA GLY A 792 19.06 -8.60 11.54
C GLY A 792 20.49 -8.08 11.74
N LEU A 793 20.61 -6.87 12.27
CA LEU A 793 21.82 -6.42 12.97
C LEU A 793 21.78 -6.97 14.40
#